data_AF-A0A251PQX4-F1
#
_entry.id   AF-A0A251PQX4-F1
#
_cell.length_a   1.000
_cell.length_b   1.000
_cell.length_c   1.000
_cell.angle_alpha   90.00
_cell.angle_beta   90.00
_cell.angle_gamma   90.00
#
_symmetry.space_group_name_H-M   'P 1'
#
loop_
_entity.id
_entity.type
_entity.pdbx_description
1 polymer ?
#
loop_
_entity_poly.entity_id
_entity_poly.type
_entity_poly.pdbx_seq_one_letter_code
_entity_poly.pdbx_strand_id
1 'polypeptide(L)'
;MSDMSIWVTGESGSIYERFWNGVQWVMAPHDLPISGAHAVSVFIVNHTILALSESGNLYQMKISESSQPIWVDFTPTLSQSTDEEGEQSSVILIKSGLVSYDGERVYFCTKKGTLLELREIEPPRWVDHGQPPGANAAAIADAAGIRTDVIYTISSAGDLYEYDRSSKPSWKKHIRREGTAYDASLIPLTGSTLHGASGDHSISLFLLTKDGKLVERRLYQRKWKWVVYGSPKDQRLTSITPVLLQDDTNGRLFSLFFTTSTGSVFEYQIPRQSGIAQENPIPEAWVSHIHPLHAKVARGISGLQIQVGRILFPLDDGRLAELHLSGLGGENSGPSHQVNFRKKAAVKYLWSILDAPESEGWNAEYCIEQRGPTNCITGVKDEPNDLGIARTMTRRRKGSQTQQHYLTPGTSGSGPTKPLEEYSFPDNWLNTNFHLRAMHGGRSFFLITDGGFTFEYLYTENVWMWLRHEHSTAIKGALGNYNGSLYVVDANGSVLLRERNSNDLAWINCTALRKGRQVVGGPPWDGIPGRTTRVTAEDALFFVSRNGRLLQFTVALRKFKWKDCRNPPNTKIASIVDQELLRENIVFVVGRNGRLYQYNKVTELWHEHYQSQHLILSRLPGTAMRSSLLSLTGSLFMLSVDGGLVEYHWNTFDGWNWVEHGSPHKVVTLVGSPGPSFEGNQLFLIGSNGNVYLRYMDEMTWRWKNCGFPFSRNANVEDRRGEEGNDKAQFCTDVDFAASSKKDYERVNDLNSDCNQEVAPIRPIPLAEDSIIFELKDGRLAEMRRIEGTHWMWSRIIGTPTSLCTASYWTALAS
;
A
#
# COMPACT_ATOMS: atom_id res chain seq x y z
N MET A 1 0.49 -27.05 -9.68
CA MET A 1 -0.05 -26.28 -8.53
C MET A 1 0.19 -27.12 -7.29
N SER A 2 0.66 -26.52 -6.19
CA SER A 2 0.70 -27.24 -4.91
C SER A 2 -0.70 -27.29 -4.30
N ASP A 3 -1.05 -28.33 -3.55
CA ASP A 3 -2.29 -28.40 -2.73
C ASP A 3 -2.35 -27.32 -1.62
N MET A 4 -1.40 -26.40 -1.60
CA MET A 4 -1.09 -25.46 -0.54
C MET A 4 -1.13 -24.00 -1.04
N SER A 5 -1.84 -23.73 -2.15
CA SER A 5 -2.00 -22.39 -2.69
C SER A 5 -3.42 -21.83 -2.55
N ILE A 6 -3.48 -20.53 -2.33
CA ILE A 6 -4.69 -19.77 -2.09
C ILE A 6 -4.75 -18.69 -3.16
N TRP A 7 -5.81 -18.70 -3.95
CA TRP A 7 -6.05 -17.70 -4.99
C TRP A 7 -6.97 -16.61 -4.46
N VAL A 8 -6.58 -15.36 -4.67
CA VAL A 8 -7.30 -14.20 -4.16
C VAL A 8 -7.59 -13.24 -5.30
N THR A 9 -8.85 -12.81 -5.39
CA THR A 9 -9.27 -11.64 -6.15
C THR A 9 -9.31 -10.45 -5.20
N GLY A 10 -8.38 -9.51 -5.37
CA GLY A 10 -8.25 -8.32 -4.53
C GLY A 10 -9.29 -7.25 -4.82
N GLU A 11 -9.32 -6.19 -4.00
CA GLU A 11 -10.28 -5.09 -4.15
C GLU A 11 -10.06 -4.32 -5.46
N SER A 12 -8.81 -4.24 -5.94
CA SER A 12 -8.52 -3.61 -7.25
C SER A 12 -8.93 -4.46 -8.44
N GLY A 13 -9.45 -5.67 -8.23
CA GLY A 13 -9.68 -6.67 -9.28
C GLY A 13 -8.41 -7.38 -9.75
N SER A 14 -7.31 -7.24 -8.99
CA SER A 14 -6.08 -8.01 -9.17
C SER A 14 -6.28 -9.46 -8.76
N ILE A 15 -5.52 -10.37 -9.37
CA ILE A 15 -5.48 -11.79 -9.02
C ILE A 15 -4.07 -12.13 -8.55
N TYR A 16 -3.97 -12.73 -7.37
CA TYR A 16 -2.70 -13.24 -6.87
C TYR A 16 -2.86 -14.59 -6.19
N GLU A 17 -1.79 -15.36 -6.26
CA GLU A 17 -1.65 -16.66 -5.59
C GLU A 17 -0.77 -16.49 -4.36
N ARG A 18 -1.28 -16.89 -3.20
CA ARG A 18 -0.51 -17.04 -1.98
C ARG A 18 -0.22 -18.53 -1.77
N PHE A 19 1.02 -18.95 -1.95
CA PHE A 19 1.41 -20.36 -1.83
C PHE A 19 2.48 -20.56 -0.75
N TRP A 20 2.47 -21.75 -0.14
CA TRP A 20 3.48 -22.14 0.83
C TRP A 20 4.64 -22.83 0.11
N ASN A 21 5.85 -22.26 0.20
CA ASN A 21 7.03 -22.83 -0.46
C ASN A 21 7.78 -23.90 0.36
N GLY A 22 7.24 -24.28 1.52
CA GLY A 22 7.88 -25.20 2.47
C GLY A 22 8.43 -24.50 3.72
N VAL A 23 8.80 -23.22 3.61
CA VAL A 23 9.44 -22.44 4.69
C VAL A 23 8.58 -21.24 5.10
N GLN A 24 8.01 -20.54 4.13
CA GLN A 24 7.20 -19.35 4.35
C GLN A 24 6.13 -19.19 3.25
N TRP A 25 5.20 -18.29 3.51
CA TRP A 25 4.20 -17.90 2.51
C TRP A 25 4.80 -16.91 1.53
N VAL A 26 4.55 -17.13 0.25
CA VAL A 26 5.02 -16.31 -0.86
C VAL A 26 3.81 -15.98 -1.74
N MET A 27 3.82 -14.78 -2.31
CA MET A 27 2.78 -14.32 -3.23
C MET A 27 3.25 -14.46 -4.69
N ALA A 28 2.34 -14.55 -5.64
CA ALA A 28 2.66 -14.46 -7.07
C ALA A 28 1.53 -13.70 -7.81
N PRO A 29 1.86 -12.68 -8.62
CA PRO A 29 0.88 -11.97 -9.46
C PRO A 29 0.37 -12.83 -10.61
N HIS A 30 -0.93 -12.75 -10.85
CA HIS A 30 -1.61 -13.38 -11.98
C HIS A 30 -2.70 -12.45 -12.56
N ASP A 31 -2.46 -11.14 -12.54
CA ASP A 31 -3.44 -10.13 -12.99
C ASP A 31 -3.89 -10.35 -14.45
N LEU A 32 -5.16 -10.03 -14.71
CA LEU A 32 -5.72 -10.06 -16.06
C LEU A 32 -5.07 -8.98 -16.93
N PRO A 33 -4.90 -9.22 -18.25
CA PRO A 33 -4.32 -8.24 -19.15
C PRO A 33 -5.14 -6.93 -19.20
N ILE A 34 -4.42 -5.80 -19.28
CA ILE A 34 -4.82 -4.40 -18.99
C ILE A 34 -6.08 -3.87 -19.74
N SER A 35 -6.61 -4.59 -20.73
CA SER A 35 -7.80 -4.17 -21.47
C SER A 35 -9.12 -4.45 -20.73
N GLY A 36 -9.30 -3.83 -19.56
CA GLY A 36 -10.61 -3.59 -18.95
C GLY A 36 -11.24 -4.74 -18.14
N ALA A 37 -10.46 -5.67 -17.61
CA ALA A 37 -10.99 -6.78 -16.83
C ALA A 37 -10.56 -6.69 -15.36
N HIS A 38 -11.35 -6.02 -14.52
CA HIS A 38 -11.31 -6.25 -13.08
C HIS A 38 -11.83 -7.66 -12.82
N ALA A 39 -11.02 -8.53 -12.21
CA ALA A 39 -11.45 -9.87 -11.84
C ALA A 39 -12.39 -9.79 -10.63
N VAL A 40 -13.51 -10.52 -10.69
CA VAL A 40 -14.49 -10.58 -9.59
C VAL A 40 -14.56 -11.95 -8.93
N SER A 41 -14.13 -13.01 -9.61
CA SER A 41 -14.10 -14.36 -9.06
C SER A 41 -13.09 -15.24 -9.78
N VAL A 42 -12.53 -16.21 -9.05
CA VAL A 42 -11.68 -17.27 -9.59
C VAL A 42 -12.32 -18.63 -9.32
N PHE A 43 -12.24 -19.54 -10.27
CA PHE A 43 -12.73 -20.92 -10.18
C PHE A 43 -11.58 -21.88 -10.48
N ILE A 44 -11.46 -22.93 -9.67
CA ILE A 44 -10.47 -23.99 -9.86
C ILE A 44 -11.22 -25.28 -10.14
N VAL A 45 -10.96 -25.87 -11.31
CA VAL A 45 -11.75 -26.99 -11.85
C VAL A 45 -10.79 -27.96 -12.51
N ASN A 46 -10.70 -29.18 -11.99
CA ASN A 46 -9.76 -30.18 -12.49
C ASN A 46 -8.34 -29.61 -12.75
N HIS A 47 -7.79 -28.88 -11.77
CA HIS A 47 -6.50 -28.18 -11.83
C HIS A 47 -6.37 -27.02 -12.84
N THR A 48 -7.44 -26.67 -13.55
CA THR A 48 -7.49 -25.49 -14.42
C THR A 48 -8.06 -24.31 -13.66
N ILE A 49 -7.47 -23.13 -13.88
CA ILE A 49 -7.91 -21.88 -13.26
C ILE A 49 -8.68 -21.05 -14.29
N LEU A 50 -9.88 -20.63 -13.89
CA LEU A 50 -10.74 -19.73 -14.64
C LEU A 50 -10.95 -18.44 -13.85
N ALA A 51 -10.93 -17.30 -14.52
CA ALA A 51 -11.20 -16.00 -13.92
C ALA A 51 -12.38 -15.33 -14.62
N LEU A 52 -13.33 -14.81 -13.82
CA LEU A 52 -14.46 -14.04 -14.31
C LEU A 52 -14.18 -12.56 -14.14
N SER A 53 -14.34 -11.78 -15.22
CA SER A 53 -14.27 -10.32 -15.16
C SER A 53 -15.61 -9.70 -14.78
N GLU A 54 -15.56 -8.46 -14.28
CA GLU A 54 -16.76 -7.64 -14.00
C GLU A 54 -17.64 -7.44 -15.26
N SER A 55 -17.02 -7.34 -16.43
CA SER A 55 -17.72 -7.27 -17.73
C SER A 55 -18.51 -8.55 -18.04
N GLY A 56 -18.19 -9.67 -17.39
CA GLY A 56 -18.85 -10.97 -17.55
C GLY A 56 -18.16 -11.90 -18.55
N ASN A 57 -16.91 -11.62 -18.89
CA ASN A 57 -16.09 -12.48 -19.75
C ASN A 57 -15.35 -13.50 -18.88
N LEU A 58 -15.15 -14.70 -19.41
CA LEU A 58 -14.45 -15.78 -18.72
C LEU A 58 -13.07 -15.96 -19.36
N TYR A 59 -12.03 -16.04 -18.53
CA TYR A 59 -10.66 -16.27 -18.98
C TYR A 59 -10.15 -17.58 -18.41
N GLN A 60 -9.43 -18.35 -19.22
CA GLN A 60 -8.72 -19.56 -18.80
C GLN A 60 -7.23 -19.26 -18.69
N MET A 61 -6.62 -19.63 -17.56
CA MET A 61 -5.18 -19.59 -17.43
C MET A 61 -4.55 -20.79 -18.15
N LYS A 62 -3.64 -20.53 -19.08
CA LYS A 62 -2.84 -21.55 -19.76
C LYS A 62 -1.36 -21.25 -19.56
N ILE A 63 -0.54 -22.28 -19.65
CA ILE A 63 0.92 -22.13 -19.65
C ILE A 63 1.36 -22.01 -21.10
N SER A 64 2.07 -20.94 -21.45
CA SER A 64 2.65 -20.73 -22.77
C SER A 64 3.79 -21.73 -23.06
N GLU A 65 4.23 -21.80 -24.32
CA GLU A 65 5.43 -22.55 -24.70
C GLU A 65 6.68 -22.09 -23.93
N SER A 66 6.72 -20.81 -23.52
CA SER A 66 7.78 -20.23 -22.69
C SER A 66 7.63 -20.51 -21.19
N SER A 67 6.71 -21.39 -20.78
CA SER A 67 6.41 -21.72 -19.38
C SER A 67 5.91 -20.54 -18.54
N GLN A 68 5.27 -19.54 -19.17
CA GLN A 68 4.66 -18.40 -18.46
C GLN A 68 3.13 -18.52 -18.44
N PRO A 69 2.47 -18.15 -17.33
CA PRO A 69 1.01 -18.13 -17.29
C PRO A 69 0.47 -17.03 -18.19
N ILE A 70 -0.49 -17.37 -19.05
CA ILE A 70 -1.21 -16.45 -19.92
C ILE A 70 -2.71 -16.64 -19.75
N TRP A 71 -3.46 -15.54 -19.79
CA TRP A 71 -4.92 -15.56 -19.78
C TRP A 71 -5.46 -15.57 -21.20
N VAL A 72 -6.29 -16.56 -21.52
CA VAL A 72 -6.95 -16.72 -22.82
C VAL A 72 -8.45 -16.56 -22.65
N ASP A 73 -9.11 -15.82 -23.55
CA ASP A 73 -10.58 -15.70 -23.55
C ASP A 73 -11.22 -17.08 -23.73
N PHE A 74 -12.12 -17.42 -22.82
CA PHE A 74 -12.82 -18.69 -22.70
C PHE A 74 -14.34 -18.47 -22.60
N THR A 75 -14.83 -17.32 -23.10
CA THR A 75 -16.23 -16.95 -23.02
C THR A 75 -17.09 -17.89 -23.88
N PRO A 76 -18.22 -18.42 -23.35
CA PRO A 76 -19.07 -19.37 -24.07
C PRO A 76 -19.69 -18.80 -25.35
N THR A 77 -19.57 -19.56 -26.43
CA THR A 77 -20.30 -19.36 -27.69
C THR A 77 -21.18 -20.58 -27.96
N LEU A 78 -22.50 -20.43 -27.82
CA LEU A 78 -23.44 -21.46 -28.27
C LEU A 78 -23.69 -21.25 -29.77
N SER A 79 -23.25 -22.18 -30.61
CA SER A 79 -23.72 -22.26 -31.99
C SER A 79 -25.19 -22.68 -31.97
N GLN A 80 -26.11 -21.78 -32.29
CA GLN A 80 -27.49 -22.16 -32.53
C GLN A 80 -27.53 -23.04 -33.78
N SER A 81 -27.76 -24.34 -33.60
CA SER A 81 -28.09 -25.24 -34.70
C SER A 81 -29.60 -25.19 -34.93
N THR A 82 -30.01 -24.44 -35.95
CA THR A 82 -30.99 -24.77 -37.03
C THR A 82 -31.61 -23.48 -37.54
N ASP A 83 -31.26 -23.15 -38.80
CA ASP A 83 -32.05 -22.43 -39.80
C ASP A 83 -32.95 -21.29 -39.30
N GLU A 84 -32.41 -20.07 -39.26
CA GLU A 84 -32.99 -18.89 -39.94
C GLU A 84 -31.94 -17.77 -39.98
N GLU A 85 -31.87 -17.10 -41.13
CA GLU A 85 -30.82 -16.15 -41.49
C GLU A 85 -30.79 -14.92 -40.56
N GLY A 86 -29.62 -14.64 -39.99
CA GLY A 86 -29.23 -13.28 -39.61
C GLY A 86 -29.52 -12.84 -38.17
N GLU A 87 -29.14 -13.62 -37.15
CA GLU A 87 -28.96 -13.06 -35.80
C GLU A 87 -27.50 -13.23 -35.32
N GLN A 88 -26.90 -12.10 -34.96
CA GLN A 88 -25.54 -11.99 -34.41
C GLN A 88 -25.33 -13.01 -33.28
N SER A 89 -24.26 -13.79 -33.35
CA SER A 89 -23.84 -14.69 -32.27
C SER A 89 -23.74 -13.90 -30.95
N SER A 90 -24.78 -13.94 -30.12
CA SER A 90 -24.80 -13.12 -28.92
C SER A 90 -23.84 -13.73 -27.91
N VAL A 91 -22.70 -13.08 -27.69
CA VAL A 91 -21.73 -13.46 -26.65
C VAL A 91 -22.47 -13.62 -25.31
N ILE A 92 -22.33 -14.78 -24.67
CA ILE A 92 -23.00 -15.06 -23.40
C ILE A 92 -22.16 -14.48 -22.27
N LEU A 93 -22.67 -13.43 -21.63
CA LEU A 93 -22.01 -12.80 -20.48
C LEU A 93 -22.42 -13.49 -19.18
N ILE A 94 -21.42 -13.83 -18.36
CA ILE A 94 -21.58 -14.50 -17.07
C ILE A 94 -21.75 -13.45 -15.96
N LYS A 95 -22.58 -13.77 -14.97
CA LYS A 95 -22.81 -12.93 -13.78
C LYS A 95 -22.14 -13.52 -12.54
N SER A 96 -22.28 -14.83 -12.32
CA SER A 96 -21.75 -15.54 -11.17
C SER A 96 -21.57 -17.02 -11.50
N GLY A 97 -20.80 -17.75 -10.69
CA GLY A 97 -20.63 -19.18 -10.86
C GLY A 97 -20.35 -19.90 -9.55
N LEU A 98 -20.45 -21.22 -9.58
CA LEU A 98 -20.15 -22.11 -8.46
C LEU A 98 -19.56 -23.42 -9.01
N VAL A 99 -18.43 -23.85 -8.44
CA VAL A 99 -17.83 -25.16 -8.74
C VAL A 99 -18.65 -26.23 -8.02
N SER A 100 -18.86 -27.37 -8.67
CA SER A 100 -19.51 -28.53 -8.06
C SER A 100 -18.72 -29.05 -6.86
N TYR A 101 -19.41 -29.74 -5.95
CA TYR A 101 -18.79 -30.29 -4.73
C TYR A 101 -17.61 -31.25 -5.01
N ASP A 102 -17.63 -31.95 -6.13
CA ASP A 102 -16.55 -32.85 -6.58
C ASP A 102 -15.37 -32.13 -7.27
N GLY A 103 -15.49 -30.83 -7.56
CA GLY A 103 -14.46 -30.05 -8.25
C GLY A 103 -14.35 -30.32 -9.77
N GLU A 104 -15.26 -31.12 -10.33
CA GLU A 104 -15.18 -31.55 -11.73
C GLU A 104 -15.92 -30.62 -12.71
N ARG A 105 -16.96 -29.92 -12.26
CA ARG A 105 -17.84 -29.10 -13.10
C ARG A 105 -18.00 -27.69 -12.55
N VAL A 106 -18.37 -26.76 -13.42
CA VAL A 106 -18.77 -25.41 -12.99
C VAL A 106 -20.10 -25.05 -13.59
N TYR A 107 -20.92 -24.43 -12.75
CA TYR A 107 -22.21 -23.90 -13.15
C TYR A 107 -22.17 -22.37 -13.07
N PHE A 108 -22.80 -21.70 -14.03
CA PHE A 108 -22.82 -20.26 -14.14
C PHE A 108 -24.26 -19.74 -14.27
N CYS A 109 -24.53 -18.60 -13.64
CA CYS A 109 -25.70 -17.78 -13.94
C CYS A 109 -25.28 -16.71 -14.96
N THR A 110 -25.99 -16.62 -16.07
CA THR A 110 -25.73 -15.59 -17.10
C THR A 110 -26.37 -14.26 -16.72
N LYS A 111 -25.91 -13.15 -17.31
CA LYS A 111 -26.56 -11.84 -17.16
C LYS A 111 -28.00 -11.82 -17.71
N LYS A 112 -28.34 -12.76 -18.61
CA LYS A 112 -29.70 -12.99 -19.12
C LYS A 112 -30.58 -13.82 -18.15
N GLY A 113 -30.02 -14.40 -17.08
CA GLY A 113 -30.77 -15.17 -16.09
C GLY A 113 -30.91 -16.67 -16.39
N THR A 114 -30.12 -17.21 -17.31
CA THR A 114 -30.05 -18.66 -17.60
C THR A 114 -29.00 -19.36 -16.74
N LEU A 115 -29.19 -20.67 -16.55
CA LEU A 115 -28.21 -21.56 -15.92
C LEU A 115 -27.39 -22.29 -16.98
N LEU A 116 -26.07 -22.15 -16.93
CA LEU A 116 -25.12 -22.74 -17.88
C LEU A 116 -24.17 -23.70 -17.14
N GLU A 117 -23.84 -24.84 -17.75
CA GLU A 117 -22.90 -25.84 -17.24
C GLU A 117 -21.68 -25.92 -18.15
N LEU A 118 -20.49 -25.83 -17.56
CA LEU A 118 -19.22 -26.23 -18.18
C LEU A 118 -18.91 -27.66 -17.75
N ARG A 119 -19.13 -28.61 -18.66
CA ARG A 119 -19.02 -30.04 -18.37
C ARG A 119 -17.61 -30.58 -18.60
N GLU A 120 -16.95 -30.10 -19.64
CA GLU A 120 -15.58 -30.45 -20.00
C GLU A 120 -14.85 -29.18 -20.40
N ILE A 121 -13.58 -29.05 -20.01
CA ILE A 121 -12.75 -27.87 -20.32
C ILE A 121 -12.02 -28.05 -21.64
N GLU A 122 -11.56 -29.26 -21.94
CA GLU A 122 -10.74 -29.55 -23.12
C GLU A 122 -11.19 -30.84 -23.82
N PRO A 123 -11.93 -30.73 -24.96
CA PRO A 123 -12.48 -29.51 -25.53
C PRO A 123 -13.62 -28.91 -24.69
N PRO A 124 -13.86 -27.58 -24.74
CA PRO A 124 -14.90 -26.94 -23.97
C PRO A 124 -16.29 -27.46 -24.37
N ARG A 125 -17.04 -28.02 -23.41
CA ARG A 125 -18.43 -28.45 -23.60
C ARG A 125 -19.37 -27.66 -22.70
N TRP A 126 -20.16 -26.80 -23.32
CA TRP A 126 -21.16 -25.96 -22.68
C TRP A 126 -22.56 -26.56 -22.83
N VAL A 127 -23.34 -26.56 -21.74
CA VAL A 127 -24.74 -27.00 -21.75
C VAL A 127 -25.64 -25.92 -21.15
N ASP A 128 -26.63 -25.47 -21.91
CA ASP A 128 -27.64 -24.53 -21.43
C ASP A 128 -28.81 -25.29 -20.79
N HIS A 129 -29.12 -24.98 -19.53
CA HIS A 129 -30.23 -25.54 -18.77
C HIS A 129 -31.47 -24.66 -18.75
N GLY A 130 -31.42 -23.51 -19.43
CA GLY A 130 -32.50 -22.55 -19.54
C GLY A 130 -32.71 -21.73 -18.26
N GLN A 131 -33.93 -21.19 -18.11
CA GLN A 131 -34.31 -20.34 -16.99
C GLN A 131 -35.32 -21.05 -16.07
N PRO A 132 -35.32 -20.73 -14.76
CA PRO A 132 -36.41 -21.08 -13.88
C PRO A 132 -37.77 -20.57 -14.41
N PRO A 133 -38.88 -21.31 -14.25
CA PRO A 133 -40.20 -20.89 -14.72
C PRO A 133 -40.62 -19.53 -14.14
N GLY A 134 -40.77 -18.54 -15.02
CA GLY A 134 -41.20 -17.18 -14.69
C GLY A 134 -40.18 -16.35 -13.90
N ALA A 135 -38.91 -16.75 -13.84
CA ALA A 135 -37.90 -16.06 -13.05
C ALA A 135 -36.49 -16.17 -13.64
N ASN A 136 -35.61 -15.23 -13.29
CA ASN A 136 -34.21 -15.22 -13.73
C ASN A 136 -33.32 -15.84 -12.65
N ALA A 137 -32.49 -16.82 -13.00
CA ALA A 137 -31.47 -17.37 -12.11
C ALA A 137 -30.43 -16.28 -11.79
N ALA A 138 -30.25 -15.97 -10.51
CA ALA A 138 -29.36 -14.88 -10.06
C ALA A 138 -28.12 -15.38 -9.33
N ALA A 139 -28.23 -16.49 -8.60
CA ALA A 139 -27.13 -17.16 -7.92
C ALA A 139 -27.39 -18.65 -7.77
N ILE A 140 -26.32 -19.41 -7.57
CA ILE A 140 -26.36 -20.85 -7.31
C ILE A 140 -26.15 -21.06 -5.81
N ALA A 141 -27.16 -21.63 -5.15
CA ALA A 141 -27.15 -21.89 -3.71
C ALA A 141 -26.38 -23.17 -3.37
N ASP A 142 -26.51 -24.21 -4.19
CA ASP A 142 -25.82 -25.49 -4.06
C ASP A 142 -25.63 -26.14 -5.44
N ALA A 143 -24.46 -26.72 -5.67
CA ALA A 143 -24.10 -27.43 -6.88
C ALA A 143 -23.70 -28.87 -6.53
N ALA A 144 -24.68 -29.78 -6.56
CA ALA A 144 -24.53 -31.20 -6.27
C ALA A 144 -24.11 -31.57 -4.83
N GLY A 145 -24.22 -30.68 -3.85
CA GLY A 145 -23.90 -30.97 -2.45
C GLY A 145 -25.00 -31.72 -1.70
N ILE A 146 -26.28 -31.48 -2.03
CA ILE A 146 -27.43 -32.22 -1.46
C ILE A 146 -27.62 -33.58 -2.14
N ARG A 147 -27.66 -33.57 -3.48
CA ARG A 147 -27.91 -34.73 -4.33
C ARG A 147 -27.09 -34.57 -5.59
N THR A 148 -26.42 -35.64 -6.01
CA THR A 148 -25.66 -35.68 -7.26
C THR A 148 -26.55 -35.28 -8.44
N ASP A 149 -26.00 -34.48 -9.36
CA ASP A 149 -26.69 -33.95 -10.56
C ASP A 149 -27.91 -33.04 -10.30
N VAL A 150 -28.06 -32.49 -9.09
CA VAL A 150 -29.12 -31.53 -8.75
C VAL A 150 -28.54 -30.20 -8.32
N ILE A 151 -29.16 -29.14 -8.83
CA ILE A 151 -28.67 -27.78 -8.66
C ILE A 151 -29.77 -26.95 -8.00
N TYR A 152 -29.41 -26.22 -6.95
CA TYR A 152 -30.33 -25.29 -6.30
C TYR A 152 -29.95 -23.86 -6.69
N THR A 153 -30.90 -23.12 -7.25
CA THR A 153 -30.69 -21.74 -7.67
C THR A 153 -31.63 -20.79 -6.94
N ILE A 154 -31.17 -19.56 -6.74
CA ILE A 154 -31.97 -18.47 -6.19
C ILE A 154 -32.26 -17.49 -7.31
N SER A 155 -33.55 -17.17 -7.50
CA SER A 155 -33.97 -16.20 -8.50
C SER A 155 -33.65 -14.77 -8.09
N SER A 156 -33.68 -13.82 -9.04
CA SER A 156 -33.58 -12.39 -8.74
C SER A 156 -34.68 -11.88 -7.78
N ALA A 157 -35.85 -12.53 -7.78
CA ALA A 157 -36.93 -12.24 -6.85
C ALA A 157 -36.65 -12.76 -5.42
N GLY A 158 -35.76 -13.75 -5.27
CA GLY A 158 -35.42 -14.40 -4.01
C GLY A 158 -36.17 -15.70 -3.76
N ASP A 159 -36.62 -16.38 -4.81
CA ASP A 159 -37.23 -17.70 -4.74
C ASP A 159 -36.19 -18.81 -4.93
N LEU A 160 -36.33 -19.91 -4.19
CA LEU A 160 -35.49 -21.10 -4.34
C LEU A 160 -36.08 -22.07 -5.37
N TYR A 161 -35.27 -22.45 -6.35
CA TYR A 161 -35.59 -23.45 -7.36
C TYR A 161 -34.61 -24.63 -7.29
N GLU A 162 -35.13 -25.82 -7.60
CA GLU A 162 -34.38 -27.06 -7.78
C GLU A 162 -34.41 -27.39 -9.28
N TYR A 163 -33.24 -27.60 -9.87
CA TYR A 163 -33.09 -28.14 -11.22
C TYR A 163 -32.59 -29.58 -11.15
N ASP A 164 -33.35 -30.49 -11.75
CA ASP A 164 -33.02 -31.90 -11.86
C ASP A 164 -33.32 -32.35 -13.30
N ARG A 165 -32.25 -32.62 -14.07
CA ARG A 165 -32.31 -33.04 -15.48
C ARG A 165 -33.11 -34.33 -15.67
N SER A 166 -33.15 -35.21 -14.66
CA SER A 166 -33.90 -36.47 -14.72
C SER A 166 -35.40 -36.31 -14.45
N SER A 167 -35.80 -35.17 -13.88
CA SER A 167 -37.18 -34.91 -13.51
C SER A 167 -37.98 -34.22 -14.63
N LYS A 168 -39.30 -34.44 -14.63
CA LYS A 168 -40.28 -33.78 -15.51
C LYS A 168 -41.42 -33.21 -14.66
N PRO A 169 -41.57 -31.87 -14.52
CA PRO A 169 -40.73 -30.82 -15.09
C PRO A 169 -39.33 -30.78 -14.47
N SER A 170 -38.32 -30.39 -15.25
CA SER A 170 -36.92 -30.33 -14.79
C SER A 170 -36.65 -29.23 -13.77
N TRP A 171 -37.54 -28.24 -13.67
CA TRP A 171 -37.48 -27.16 -12.71
C TRP A 171 -38.62 -27.28 -11.68
N LYS A 172 -38.28 -27.13 -10.41
CA LYS A 172 -39.23 -27.18 -9.29
C LYS A 172 -39.02 -26.02 -8.34
N LYS A 173 -40.09 -25.28 -8.04
CA LYS A 173 -40.07 -24.19 -7.06
C LYS A 173 -40.26 -24.71 -5.64
N HIS A 174 -39.44 -24.26 -4.69
CA HIS A 174 -39.61 -24.52 -3.27
C HIS A 174 -40.50 -23.46 -2.63
N ILE A 175 -41.75 -23.83 -2.35
CA ILE A 175 -42.73 -22.93 -1.75
C ILE A 175 -42.49 -22.79 -0.23
N ARG A 176 -42.60 -21.56 0.27
CA ARG A 176 -42.64 -21.23 1.69
C ARG A 176 -44.05 -20.73 2.03
N ARG A 177 -44.69 -21.27 3.07
CA ARG A 177 -46.04 -20.82 3.45
C ARG A 177 -45.96 -19.41 4.06
N GLU A 178 -46.68 -18.45 3.47
CA GLU A 178 -46.88 -17.11 4.00
C GLU A 178 -47.76 -17.18 5.27
N GLY A 179 -47.24 -16.68 6.39
CA GLY A 179 -47.98 -16.73 7.66
C GLY A 179 -47.42 -15.87 8.79
N THR A 180 -46.24 -15.25 8.64
CA THR A 180 -45.71 -14.32 9.67
C THR A 180 -44.89 -13.22 9.00
N ALA A 181 -45.50 -12.05 8.81
CA ALA A 181 -45.02 -10.64 8.70
C ALA A 181 -43.57 -10.26 8.27
N TYR A 182 -42.71 -11.18 7.84
CA TYR A 182 -41.34 -10.90 7.43
C TYR A 182 -41.17 -11.22 5.95
N ASP A 183 -40.48 -10.31 5.25
CA ASP A 183 -40.16 -10.43 3.83
C ASP A 183 -39.41 -11.75 3.59
N ALA A 184 -40.08 -12.70 2.94
CA ALA A 184 -39.68 -14.11 2.92
C ALA A 184 -38.60 -14.42 1.86
N SER A 185 -38.25 -13.42 1.05
CA SER A 185 -37.34 -13.54 -0.08
C SER A 185 -35.90 -13.79 0.34
N LEU A 186 -35.24 -14.69 -0.38
CA LEU A 186 -33.82 -15.01 -0.22
C LEU A 186 -32.93 -13.96 -0.89
N ILE A 187 -31.74 -13.75 -0.32
CA ILE A 187 -30.68 -13.03 -1.01
C ILE A 187 -30.02 -13.97 -2.04
N PRO A 188 -29.76 -13.55 -3.28
CA PRO A 188 -29.08 -14.40 -4.26
C PRO A 188 -27.59 -14.58 -3.92
N LEU A 189 -27.29 -15.60 -3.12
CA LEU A 189 -25.93 -15.97 -2.70
C LEU A 189 -25.77 -17.49 -2.64
N THR A 190 -24.52 -17.93 -2.61
CA THR A 190 -24.17 -19.32 -2.32
C THR A 190 -24.57 -19.68 -0.89
N GLY A 191 -25.19 -20.86 -0.74
CA GLY A 191 -25.60 -21.39 0.54
C GLY A 191 -24.51 -22.24 1.18
N SER A 192 -24.87 -22.92 2.28
CA SER A 192 -24.03 -23.93 2.90
C SER A 192 -24.83 -25.21 3.09
N THR A 193 -24.28 -26.32 2.60
CA THR A 193 -24.87 -27.66 2.76
C THR A 193 -24.23 -28.40 3.91
N LEU A 194 -25.05 -29.09 4.69
CA LEU A 194 -24.62 -29.90 5.82
C LEU A 194 -25.41 -31.20 5.89
N HIS A 195 -24.69 -32.31 6.02
CA HIS A 195 -25.27 -33.65 6.21
C HIS A 195 -25.27 -34.02 7.69
N GLY A 196 -26.36 -34.64 8.16
CA GLY A 196 -26.41 -35.19 9.52
C GLY A 196 -26.67 -34.18 10.64
N ALA A 197 -27.03 -32.93 10.34
CA ALA A 197 -27.24 -31.87 11.33
C ALA A 197 -28.35 -32.18 12.35
N SER A 198 -29.40 -32.89 11.91
CA SER A 198 -30.57 -33.28 12.72
C SER A 198 -30.81 -34.80 12.69
N GLY A 199 -29.73 -35.59 12.63
CA GLY A 199 -29.74 -37.05 12.59
C GLY A 199 -29.23 -37.63 11.25
N ASP A 200 -28.91 -38.93 11.24
CA ASP A 200 -28.10 -39.62 10.21
C ASP A 200 -28.66 -39.58 8.77
N HIS A 201 -29.92 -39.16 8.59
CA HIS A 201 -30.59 -39.06 7.28
C HIS A 201 -31.17 -37.66 7.01
N SER A 202 -30.62 -36.64 7.67
CA SER A 202 -31.00 -35.24 7.45
C SER A 202 -29.99 -34.52 6.56
N ILE A 203 -30.50 -33.70 5.64
CA ILE A 203 -29.68 -32.80 4.82
C ILE A 203 -30.22 -31.39 5.01
N SER A 204 -29.33 -30.44 5.26
CA SER A 204 -29.65 -29.07 5.57
C SER A 204 -28.97 -28.13 4.57
N LEU A 205 -29.75 -27.27 3.93
CA LEU A 205 -29.25 -26.16 3.12
C LEU A 205 -29.53 -24.85 3.85
N PHE A 206 -28.46 -24.22 4.33
CA PHE A 206 -28.50 -22.93 5.00
C PHE A 206 -28.41 -21.80 3.98
N LEU A 207 -29.31 -20.82 4.13
CA LEU A 207 -29.50 -19.70 3.22
C LEU A 207 -29.74 -18.43 4.03
N LEU A 208 -29.60 -17.27 3.38
CA LEU A 208 -29.89 -15.97 3.96
C LEU A 208 -31.13 -15.34 3.32
N THR A 209 -31.94 -14.64 4.11
CA THR A 209 -33.00 -13.77 3.58
C THR A 209 -32.44 -12.43 3.12
N LYS A 210 -33.21 -11.64 2.35
CA LYS A 210 -32.83 -10.26 1.99
C LYS A 210 -32.61 -9.39 3.23
N ASP A 211 -33.34 -9.64 4.31
CA ASP A 211 -33.14 -9.00 5.61
C ASP A 211 -31.87 -9.48 6.37
N GLY A 212 -31.10 -10.40 5.80
CA GLY A 212 -29.89 -10.96 6.39
C GLY A 212 -30.15 -11.86 7.60
N LYS A 213 -31.24 -12.64 7.57
CA LYS A 213 -31.55 -13.66 8.60
C LYS A 213 -31.20 -15.06 8.08
N LEU A 214 -30.70 -15.91 8.97
CA LEU A 214 -30.40 -17.30 8.70
C LEU A 214 -31.69 -18.12 8.64
N VAL A 215 -31.84 -18.85 7.53
CA VAL A 215 -32.90 -19.83 7.32
C VAL A 215 -32.31 -21.14 6.84
N GLU A 216 -32.93 -22.25 7.20
CA GLU A 216 -32.54 -23.58 6.79
C GLU A 216 -33.66 -24.23 6.00
N ARG A 217 -33.29 -24.77 4.86
CA ARG A 217 -34.10 -25.67 4.06
C ARG A 217 -33.68 -27.10 4.38
N ARG A 218 -34.48 -27.79 5.20
CA ARG A 218 -34.17 -29.12 5.75
C ARG A 218 -34.92 -30.23 5.02
N LEU A 219 -34.20 -31.24 4.54
CA LEU A 219 -34.72 -32.51 4.09
C LEU A 219 -34.59 -33.53 5.21
N TYR A 220 -35.70 -34.04 5.71
CA TYR A 220 -35.74 -35.08 6.73
C TYR A 220 -36.79 -36.13 6.35
N GLN A 221 -36.39 -37.40 6.25
CA GLN A 221 -37.28 -38.51 5.86
C GLN A 221 -38.11 -38.20 4.59
N ARG A 222 -37.46 -37.70 3.53
CA ARG A 222 -38.08 -37.27 2.25
C ARG A 222 -39.09 -36.11 2.35
N LYS A 223 -39.23 -35.49 3.51
CA LYS A 223 -40.06 -34.30 3.72
C LYS A 223 -39.18 -33.08 3.94
N TRP A 224 -39.67 -32.00 3.40
CA TRP A 224 -38.91 -30.81 3.12
C TRP A 224 -39.51 -29.71 4.01
N LYS A 225 -38.77 -29.21 5.01
CA LYS A 225 -39.22 -28.17 5.94
C LYS A 225 -38.38 -26.90 5.84
N TRP A 226 -38.95 -25.78 6.26
CA TRP A 226 -38.25 -24.51 6.44
C TRP A 226 -38.11 -24.25 7.94
N VAL A 227 -36.90 -23.91 8.37
CA VAL A 227 -36.57 -23.54 9.76
C VAL A 227 -35.95 -22.15 9.76
N VAL A 228 -36.34 -21.29 10.70
CA VAL A 228 -35.83 -19.92 10.81
C VAL A 228 -35.02 -19.80 12.08
N TYR A 229 -33.74 -19.42 11.95
CA TYR A 229 -32.84 -19.20 13.08
C TYR A 229 -32.67 -17.72 13.43
N GLY A 230 -32.92 -16.81 12.47
CA GLY A 230 -32.82 -15.37 12.68
C GLY A 230 -31.40 -14.85 12.49
N SER A 231 -31.06 -13.74 13.13
CA SER A 231 -29.71 -13.14 13.12
C SER A 231 -29.38 -12.60 14.51
N PRO A 232 -28.09 -12.34 14.81
CA PRO A 232 -27.70 -11.61 16.01
C PRO A 232 -28.38 -10.23 16.06
N LYS A 233 -28.65 -9.72 17.28
CA LYS A 233 -29.31 -8.42 17.48
C LYS A 233 -28.58 -7.31 16.72
N ASP A 234 -29.34 -6.51 15.97
CA ASP A 234 -28.86 -5.36 15.19
C ASP A 234 -27.79 -5.68 14.14
N GLN A 235 -27.65 -6.94 13.73
CA GLN A 235 -26.74 -7.37 12.68
C GLN A 235 -27.49 -7.99 11.49
N ARG A 236 -27.05 -7.62 10.28
CA ARG A 236 -27.52 -8.18 9.02
C ARG A 236 -26.43 -9.08 8.44
N LEU A 237 -26.71 -10.37 8.29
CA LEU A 237 -25.79 -11.35 7.72
C LEU A 237 -25.69 -11.16 6.20
N THR A 238 -24.48 -11.26 5.65
CA THR A 238 -24.20 -10.97 4.22
C THR A 238 -23.52 -12.11 3.46
N SER A 239 -22.87 -13.06 4.12
CA SER A 239 -22.32 -14.27 3.48
C SER A 239 -22.27 -15.43 4.47
N ILE A 240 -22.14 -16.65 3.96
CA ILE A 240 -22.00 -17.88 4.76
C ILE A 240 -20.66 -18.54 4.40
N THR A 241 -19.92 -18.96 5.42
CA THR A 241 -18.68 -19.73 5.28
C THR A 241 -18.90 -21.08 5.96
N PRO A 242 -18.99 -22.19 5.20
CA PRO A 242 -19.09 -23.52 5.77
C PRO A 242 -17.76 -23.89 6.43
N VAL A 243 -17.81 -24.40 7.66
CA VAL A 243 -16.63 -24.94 8.34
C VAL A 243 -16.95 -26.33 8.87
N LEU A 244 -16.24 -27.33 8.36
CA LEU A 244 -16.27 -28.69 8.90
C LEU A 244 -15.29 -28.77 10.07
N LEU A 245 -15.80 -28.84 11.30
CA LEU A 245 -15.04 -29.24 12.47
C LEU A 245 -15.10 -30.77 12.57
N GLN A 246 -13.98 -31.43 12.27
CA GLN A 246 -13.76 -32.82 12.64
C GLN A 246 -12.85 -32.82 13.87
N ASP A 247 -13.45 -32.94 15.05
CA ASP A 247 -12.68 -33.27 16.26
C ASP A 247 -13.23 -34.58 16.83
N ASP A 248 -12.50 -35.66 16.53
CA ASP A 248 -12.80 -37.05 16.89
C ASP A 248 -12.78 -37.31 18.40
N THR A 249 -12.50 -36.30 19.23
CA THR A 249 -12.43 -36.49 20.68
C THR A 249 -13.55 -35.81 21.47
N ASN A 250 -14.38 -34.95 20.86
CA ASN A 250 -15.53 -34.29 21.52
C ASN A 250 -16.75 -34.02 20.60
N GLY A 251 -16.79 -34.63 19.41
CA GLY A 251 -17.72 -34.38 18.30
C GLY A 251 -19.21 -34.18 18.62
N ARG A 252 -19.62 -32.93 18.92
CA ARG A 252 -21.03 -32.57 19.17
C ARG A 252 -21.53 -31.29 18.50
N LEU A 253 -20.71 -30.51 17.79
CA LEU A 253 -21.13 -29.21 17.23
C LEU A 253 -20.61 -29.00 15.79
N PHE A 254 -21.46 -28.46 14.92
CA PHE A 254 -21.08 -27.87 13.64
C PHE A 254 -21.08 -26.35 13.76
N SER A 255 -20.12 -25.66 13.13
CA SER A 255 -20.04 -24.20 13.17
C SER A 255 -20.18 -23.60 11.78
N LEU A 256 -21.08 -22.63 11.64
CA LEU A 256 -21.20 -21.80 10.44
C LEU A 256 -20.69 -20.40 10.75
N PHE A 257 -19.80 -19.87 9.90
CA PHE A 257 -19.29 -18.51 10.05
C PHE A 257 -20.00 -17.58 9.07
N PHE A 258 -20.28 -16.35 9.52
CA PHE A 258 -21.00 -15.37 8.73
C PHE A 258 -20.29 -14.03 8.77
N THR A 259 -20.20 -13.36 7.62
CA THR A 259 -19.87 -11.93 7.58
C THR A 259 -21.15 -11.11 7.72
N THR A 260 -21.02 -9.92 8.29
CA THR A 260 -22.13 -8.97 8.44
C THR A 260 -21.95 -7.73 7.57
N SER A 261 -23.04 -6.99 7.37
CA SER A 261 -22.98 -5.68 6.71
C SER A 261 -22.17 -4.62 7.47
N THR A 262 -21.84 -4.87 8.74
CA THR A 262 -20.98 -4.00 9.56
C THR A 262 -19.50 -4.36 9.44
N GLY A 263 -19.18 -5.48 8.77
CA GLY A 263 -17.81 -5.99 8.59
C GLY A 263 -17.32 -6.88 9.72
N SER A 264 -18.23 -7.45 10.52
CA SER A 264 -17.92 -8.37 11.63
C SER A 264 -18.15 -9.83 11.23
N VAL A 265 -17.54 -10.75 11.98
CA VAL A 265 -17.69 -12.19 11.84
C VAL A 265 -18.42 -12.77 13.05
N PHE A 266 -19.45 -13.56 12.77
CA PHE A 266 -20.21 -14.31 13.76
C PHE A 266 -20.16 -15.80 13.45
N GLU A 267 -20.09 -16.61 14.50
CA GLU A 267 -20.18 -18.06 14.45
C GLU A 267 -21.55 -18.49 14.99
N TYR A 268 -22.23 -19.37 14.27
CA TYR A 268 -23.43 -20.06 14.72
C TYR A 268 -23.11 -21.52 15.02
N GLN A 269 -23.33 -21.93 16.27
CA GLN A 269 -23.03 -23.28 16.74
C GLN A 269 -24.27 -24.17 16.71
N ILE A 270 -24.21 -25.22 15.90
CA ILE A 270 -25.29 -26.18 15.68
C ILE A 270 -24.99 -27.47 16.45
N PRO A 271 -25.77 -27.83 17.48
CA PRO A 271 -25.58 -29.09 18.19
C PRO A 271 -26.01 -30.28 17.33
N ARG A 272 -25.17 -31.32 17.31
CA ARG A 272 -25.49 -32.60 16.69
C ARG A 272 -26.53 -33.31 17.55
N GLN A 273 -27.79 -33.30 17.12
CA GLN A 273 -28.88 -33.95 17.86
C GLN A 273 -28.74 -35.48 17.76
N SER A 274 -28.24 -36.12 18.82
CA SER A 274 -28.39 -37.57 19.02
C SER A 274 -29.84 -37.82 19.46
N GLY A 275 -30.59 -38.60 18.67
CA GLY A 275 -32.05 -38.73 18.81
C GLY A 275 -32.55 -38.94 20.24
N ILE A 276 -33.08 -37.88 20.84
CA ILE A 276 -34.23 -37.80 21.76
C ILE A 276 -34.64 -36.32 21.72
N ALA A 277 -35.93 -36.07 21.53
CA ALA A 277 -36.51 -34.74 21.35
C ALA A 277 -36.20 -33.79 22.52
N GLN A 278 -35.40 -32.76 22.27
CA GLN A 278 -35.43 -31.51 23.02
C GLN A 278 -35.54 -30.35 22.02
N GLU A 279 -36.76 -29.83 21.86
CA GLU A 279 -37.11 -28.67 21.04
C GLU A 279 -36.85 -27.33 21.76
N ASN A 280 -35.80 -27.23 22.59
CA ASN A 280 -35.43 -25.96 23.22
C ASN A 280 -34.15 -25.42 22.57
N PRO A 281 -34.19 -24.26 21.88
CA PRO A 281 -32.99 -23.62 21.38
C PRO A 281 -32.10 -23.17 22.55
N ILE A 282 -30.80 -23.43 22.43
CA ILE A 282 -29.78 -22.97 23.39
C ILE A 282 -29.80 -21.43 23.38
N PRO A 283 -29.85 -20.74 24.55
CA PRO A 283 -29.94 -19.28 24.61
C PRO A 283 -28.78 -18.49 23.97
N GLU A 284 -27.63 -19.11 23.72
CA GLU A 284 -26.41 -18.45 23.22
C GLU A 284 -25.77 -19.20 22.03
N ALA A 285 -26.53 -19.50 20.99
CA ALA A 285 -26.01 -20.18 19.79
C ALA A 285 -25.09 -19.31 18.90
N TRP A 286 -25.01 -18.00 19.16
CA TRP A 286 -24.21 -17.04 18.40
C TRP A 286 -22.99 -16.58 19.17
N VAL A 287 -21.81 -16.75 18.59
CA VAL A 287 -20.53 -16.26 19.12
C VAL A 287 -20.01 -15.16 18.21
N SER A 288 -19.66 -14.00 18.78
CA SER A 288 -19.05 -12.91 18.00
C SER A 288 -17.54 -13.03 18.01
N HIS A 289 -16.96 -13.09 16.81
CA HIS A 289 -15.52 -12.97 16.60
C HIS A 289 -15.11 -11.58 16.13
N ILE A 290 -16.09 -10.64 16.09
CA ILE A 290 -15.94 -9.26 15.64
C ILE A 290 -15.15 -9.18 14.33
N HIS A 291 -14.27 -8.20 14.19
CA HIS A 291 -13.30 -8.12 13.11
C HIS A 291 -11.93 -7.80 13.73
N PRO A 292 -10.82 -7.92 12.98
CA PRO A 292 -9.55 -7.41 13.45
C PRO A 292 -9.69 -5.97 13.92
N LEU A 293 -8.91 -5.57 14.92
CA LEU A 293 -8.90 -4.17 15.35
C LEU A 293 -8.58 -3.28 14.12
N HIS A 294 -9.20 -2.11 14.00
CA HIS A 294 -8.98 -1.15 12.90
C HIS A 294 -9.19 -1.60 11.43
N ALA A 295 -9.59 -2.85 11.16
CA ALA A 295 -9.88 -3.34 9.82
C ALA A 295 -11.15 -4.18 9.83
N LYS A 296 -12.05 -3.90 8.89
CA LYS A 296 -13.32 -4.62 8.74
C LYS A 296 -13.17 -5.73 7.71
N VAL A 297 -13.84 -6.85 7.95
CA VAL A 297 -13.93 -7.94 6.97
C VAL A 297 -14.79 -7.49 5.79
N ALA A 298 -14.36 -7.84 4.59
CA ALA A 298 -15.04 -7.52 3.35
C ALA A 298 -16.49 -8.02 3.37
N ARG A 299 -17.42 -7.11 3.08
CA ARG A 299 -18.86 -7.36 3.24
C ARG A 299 -19.38 -8.21 2.08
N GLY A 300 -20.19 -9.21 2.37
CA GLY A 300 -20.79 -10.08 1.34
C GLY A 300 -19.83 -11.10 0.74
N ILE A 301 -18.59 -11.18 1.21
CA ILE A 301 -17.60 -12.18 0.77
C ILE A 301 -17.55 -13.30 1.81
N SER A 302 -17.59 -14.56 1.38
CA SER A 302 -17.39 -15.71 2.28
C SER A 302 -15.91 -15.87 2.60
N GLY A 303 -15.60 -16.30 3.81
CA GLY A 303 -14.25 -16.74 4.15
C GLY A 303 -13.88 -18.03 3.45
N LEU A 304 -12.58 -18.33 3.45
CA LEU A 304 -12.03 -19.57 2.92
C LEU A 304 -11.40 -20.38 4.06
N GLN A 305 -11.93 -21.57 4.32
CA GLN A 305 -11.31 -22.47 5.29
C GLN A 305 -10.05 -23.09 4.68
N ILE A 306 -8.88 -22.80 5.28
CA ILE A 306 -7.60 -23.39 4.86
C ILE A 306 -7.39 -24.74 5.56
N GLN A 307 -7.72 -24.79 6.84
CA GLN A 307 -7.60 -25.97 7.70
C GLN A 307 -8.69 -25.90 8.76
N VAL A 308 -8.99 -27.03 9.42
CA VAL A 308 -9.81 -27.05 10.63
C VAL A 308 -9.29 -26.02 11.64
N GLY A 309 -10.15 -25.06 12.00
CA GLY A 309 -9.80 -23.98 12.93
C GLY A 309 -8.99 -22.82 12.33
N ARG A 310 -8.83 -22.73 11.01
CA ARG A 310 -8.15 -21.62 10.31
C ARG A 310 -8.99 -21.15 9.12
N ILE A 311 -9.44 -19.90 9.15
CA ILE A 311 -10.32 -19.31 8.14
C ILE A 311 -9.74 -17.98 7.68
N LEU A 312 -9.60 -17.81 6.38
CA LEU A 312 -9.11 -16.58 5.77
C LEU A 312 -10.27 -15.70 5.32
N PHE A 313 -10.15 -14.40 5.55
CA PHE A 313 -11.10 -13.39 5.14
C PHE A 313 -10.40 -12.23 4.44
N PRO A 314 -10.89 -11.75 3.30
CA PRO A 314 -10.45 -10.46 2.76
C PRO A 314 -10.95 -9.31 3.64
N LEU A 315 -10.18 -8.23 3.69
CA LEU A 315 -10.50 -6.99 4.42
C LEU A 315 -10.95 -5.88 3.47
N ASP A 316 -11.70 -4.91 4.00
CA ASP A 316 -12.17 -3.69 3.31
C ASP A 316 -11.01 -2.73 2.90
N ASP A 317 -9.75 -3.10 3.15
CA ASP A 317 -8.55 -2.31 2.82
C ASP A 317 -7.55 -3.05 1.91
N GLY A 318 -7.99 -4.12 1.24
CA GLY A 318 -7.18 -4.93 0.33
C GLY A 318 -6.22 -5.93 1.01
N ARG A 319 -6.15 -5.95 2.35
CA ARG A 319 -5.37 -6.95 3.11
C ARG A 319 -6.15 -8.24 3.33
N LEU A 320 -5.47 -9.23 3.90
CA LEU A 320 -6.05 -10.50 4.32
C LEU A 320 -6.04 -10.61 5.84
N ALA A 321 -7.03 -11.30 6.41
CA ALA A 321 -7.08 -11.62 7.82
C ALA A 321 -7.37 -13.10 8.03
N GLU A 322 -6.58 -13.74 8.86
CA GLU A 322 -6.74 -15.12 9.27
C GLU A 322 -7.38 -15.18 10.66
N LEU A 323 -8.58 -15.75 10.75
CA LEU A 323 -9.21 -16.13 12.00
C LEU A 323 -8.78 -17.56 12.33
N HIS A 324 -8.00 -17.74 13.40
CA HIS A 324 -7.45 -19.04 13.73
C HIS A 324 -7.50 -19.35 15.23
N LEU A 325 -7.54 -20.64 15.57
CA LEU A 325 -7.36 -21.07 16.96
C LEU A 325 -5.94 -20.71 17.44
N SER A 326 -5.82 -20.35 18.72
CA SER A 326 -4.55 -19.99 19.32
C SER A 326 -3.47 -21.07 19.07
N GLY A 327 -2.38 -20.68 18.42
CA GLY A 327 -1.24 -21.56 18.11
C GLY A 327 -1.27 -22.27 16.76
N LEU A 328 -2.33 -22.12 15.95
CA LEU A 328 -2.45 -22.76 14.62
C LEU A 328 -2.17 -21.84 13.43
N GLY A 329 -2.40 -20.53 13.55
CA GLY A 329 -2.36 -19.60 12.41
C GLY A 329 -1.35 -18.47 12.57
N GLY A 330 -1.39 -17.54 11.62
CA GLY A 330 -0.45 -16.43 11.48
C GLY A 330 0.51 -16.61 10.30
N GLU A 331 1.19 -15.52 9.94
CA GLU A 331 2.06 -15.45 8.76
C GLU A 331 3.18 -16.49 8.73
N ASN A 332 3.60 -16.97 9.90
CA ASN A 332 4.68 -17.94 10.03
C ASN A 332 4.21 -19.39 10.13
N SER A 333 2.90 -19.62 10.08
CA SER A 333 2.27 -20.92 10.26
C SER A 333 1.95 -21.55 8.91
N GLY A 334 2.66 -22.61 8.56
CA GLY A 334 2.42 -23.39 7.34
C GLY A 334 1.09 -24.16 7.36
N PRO A 335 0.62 -24.68 6.21
CA PRO A 335 -0.70 -25.34 6.09
C PRO A 335 -0.85 -26.66 6.87
N SER A 336 0.26 -27.36 7.15
CA SER A 336 0.26 -28.72 7.71
C SER A 336 0.68 -28.80 9.17
N HIS A 337 0.68 -27.68 9.91
CA HIS A 337 1.18 -27.67 11.28
C HIS A 337 0.22 -28.43 12.22
N GLN A 338 0.46 -29.73 12.41
CA GLN A 338 -0.21 -30.52 13.44
C GLN A 338 0.31 -30.08 14.80
N VAL A 339 -0.53 -29.41 15.58
CA VAL A 339 -0.22 -29.11 16.98
C VAL A 339 -0.67 -30.28 17.83
N ASN A 340 0.28 -30.91 18.53
CA ASN A 340 -0.02 -31.81 19.62
C ASN A 340 -0.72 -31.01 20.74
N PHE A 341 -2.05 -31.10 20.80
CA PHE A 341 -2.84 -30.48 21.86
C PHE A 341 -2.47 -31.09 23.22
N ARG A 342 -1.51 -30.49 23.93
CA ARG A 342 -1.39 -30.71 25.38
C ARG A 342 -2.60 -30.05 26.03
N LYS A 343 -3.47 -30.89 26.60
CA LYS A 343 -4.75 -30.54 27.23
C LYS A 343 -4.67 -29.31 28.15
N LYS A 344 -5.72 -28.48 28.04
CA LYS A 344 -6.20 -27.42 28.96
C LYS A 344 -5.69 -25.99 28.75
N ALA A 345 -6.18 -25.35 27.67
CA ALA A 345 -6.60 -23.95 27.70
C ALA A 345 -7.89 -23.84 26.85
N ALA A 346 -8.82 -22.96 27.21
CA ALA A 346 -10.01 -22.72 26.41
C ALA A 346 -9.58 -22.27 25.00
N VAL A 347 -9.98 -23.02 23.98
CA VAL A 347 -9.56 -22.76 22.60
C VAL A 347 -10.31 -21.52 22.12
N LYS A 348 -9.63 -20.37 22.07
CA LYS A 348 -10.18 -19.09 21.60
C LYS A 348 -9.63 -18.79 20.21
N TYR A 349 -10.51 -18.28 19.34
CA TYR A 349 -10.11 -17.73 18.06
C TYR A 349 -9.40 -16.38 18.22
N LEU A 350 -8.37 -16.17 17.41
CA LEU A 350 -7.56 -14.95 17.33
C LEU A 350 -7.46 -14.52 15.87
N TRP A 351 -7.29 -13.22 15.67
CA TRP A 351 -7.05 -12.63 14.36
C TRP A 351 -5.54 -12.46 14.13
N SER A 352 -5.08 -12.84 12.94
CA SER A 352 -3.80 -12.43 12.38
C SER A 352 -4.07 -11.64 11.10
N ILE A 353 -3.53 -10.43 10.99
CA ILE A 353 -3.57 -9.68 9.72
C ILE A 353 -2.36 -10.09 8.91
N LEU A 354 -2.58 -10.33 7.63
CA LEU A 354 -1.57 -10.72 6.67
C LEU A 354 -1.49 -9.62 5.61
N ASP A 355 -0.28 -9.11 5.41
CA ASP A 355 -0.02 -8.19 4.33
C ASP A 355 -0.28 -8.87 2.98
N ALA A 356 -0.77 -8.07 2.03
CA ALA A 356 -1.13 -8.51 0.70
C ALA A 356 -0.40 -7.65 -0.34
N PRO A 357 -0.28 -8.13 -1.58
CA PRO A 357 0.31 -7.32 -2.66
C PRO A 357 -0.33 -5.94 -2.82
N GLU A 358 -1.64 -5.84 -2.51
CA GLU A 358 -2.38 -4.59 -2.56
C GLU A 358 -1.91 -3.56 -1.51
N SER A 359 -1.33 -3.99 -0.38
CA SER A 359 -0.79 -3.11 0.66
C SER A 359 0.73 -2.92 0.60
N GLU A 360 1.50 -3.83 -0.01
CA GLU A 360 2.98 -3.76 -0.03
C GLU A 360 3.60 -3.37 -1.39
N GLY A 361 2.81 -2.97 -2.39
CA GLY A 361 3.38 -2.63 -3.70
C GLY A 361 3.86 -3.87 -4.46
N TRP A 362 3.21 -5.01 -4.21
CA TRP A 362 3.56 -6.34 -4.71
C TRP A 362 4.88 -6.89 -4.16
N ASN A 363 5.35 -7.99 -4.74
CA ASN A 363 6.63 -8.61 -4.39
C ASN A 363 7.84 -7.82 -4.92
N ALA A 364 7.63 -6.62 -5.47
CA ALA A 364 8.64 -5.87 -6.20
C ALA A 364 9.95 -5.79 -5.41
N GLU A 365 9.86 -5.60 -4.10
CA GLU A 365 10.97 -5.54 -3.16
C GLU A 365 11.89 -6.78 -3.07
N TYR A 366 11.39 -8.00 -3.35
CA TYR A 366 12.22 -9.23 -3.33
C TYR A 366 12.19 -10.01 -4.65
N CYS A 367 11.35 -9.60 -5.59
CA CYS A 367 11.30 -10.07 -6.98
C CYS A 367 12.13 -9.19 -7.93
N ILE A 368 13.26 -8.67 -7.46
CA ILE A 368 14.16 -7.85 -8.28
C ILE A 368 15.19 -8.71 -9.02
N GLU A 369 15.59 -8.26 -10.22
CA GLU A 369 16.65 -8.90 -11.01
C GLU A 369 17.94 -9.13 -10.20
N GLN A 370 18.28 -8.20 -9.30
CA GLN A 370 19.50 -8.29 -8.49
C GLN A 370 19.50 -9.48 -7.52
N ARG A 371 18.34 -9.96 -7.07
CA ARG A 371 18.22 -11.16 -6.21
C ARG A 371 18.08 -12.45 -7.01
N GLY A 372 17.98 -12.35 -8.33
CA GLY A 372 17.75 -13.46 -9.24
C GLY A 372 16.30 -13.94 -9.26
N PRO A 373 15.88 -14.58 -10.37
CA PRO A 373 14.49 -14.99 -10.60
C PRO A 373 13.99 -16.03 -9.59
N THR A 374 14.90 -16.79 -8.96
CA THR A 374 14.55 -17.80 -7.96
C THR A 374 14.09 -17.18 -6.64
N ASN A 375 14.55 -15.98 -6.29
CA ASN A 375 14.19 -15.36 -5.01
C ASN A 375 12.71 -14.97 -4.95
N CYS A 376 12.07 -14.75 -6.10
CA CYS A 376 10.61 -14.59 -6.17
C CYS A 376 9.86 -15.76 -5.54
N ILE A 377 10.38 -16.97 -5.69
CA ILE A 377 9.75 -18.21 -5.22
C ILE A 377 10.23 -18.54 -3.80
N THR A 378 11.49 -18.21 -3.48
CA THR A 378 12.05 -18.39 -2.14
C THR A 378 11.46 -17.40 -1.13
N GLY A 379 11.12 -16.18 -1.57
CA GLY A 379 10.52 -15.13 -0.77
C GLY A 379 11.44 -14.51 0.29
N VAL A 380 12.77 -14.62 0.14
CA VAL A 380 13.70 -14.04 1.13
C VAL A 380 13.51 -12.52 1.10
N LYS A 381 13.06 -11.95 2.22
CA LYS A 381 12.80 -10.51 2.36
C LYS A 381 14.08 -9.72 2.66
N ASP A 382 14.97 -10.18 3.53
CA ASP A 382 16.26 -9.53 3.84
C ASP A 382 17.41 -10.55 3.93
N GLU A 383 18.62 -10.14 3.54
CA GLU A 383 19.86 -10.89 3.80
C GLU A 383 20.21 -10.83 5.30
N PRO A 384 20.57 -11.95 5.94
CA PRO A 384 21.08 -11.90 7.31
C PRO A 384 22.42 -11.16 7.32
N ASN A 385 22.48 -9.98 7.95
CA ASN A 385 23.67 -9.12 8.03
C ASN A 385 25.00 -9.91 8.17
N ASP A 386 25.92 -9.71 7.22
CA ASP A 386 27.33 -10.15 7.26
C ASP A 386 28.17 -9.48 8.38
N LEU A 387 27.59 -8.53 9.11
CA LEU A 387 28.20 -7.94 10.31
C LEU A 387 28.05 -8.88 11.51
N GLY A 388 28.70 -10.05 11.49
CA GLY A 388 29.29 -10.80 12.63
C GLY A 388 28.49 -11.00 13.93
N ILE A 389 27.24 -10.58 14.03
CA ILE A 389 26.38 -10.74 15.19
C ILE A 389 25.42 -11.85 14.80
N ALA A 390 25.89 -13.08 14.98
CA ALA A 390 25.04 -14.25 15.07
C ALA A 390 24.06 -14.05 16.25
N ARG A 391 22.99 -13.28 16.03
CA ARG A 391 21.76 -13.45 16.79
C ARG A 391 21.23 -14.81 16.38
N THR A 392 21.62 -15.80 17.17
CA THR A 392 21.12 -17.16 17.16
C THR A 392 19.66 -17.18 16.72
N MET A 393 19.40 -17.93 15.65
CA MET A 393 18.10 -18.28 15.04
C MET A 393 17.10 -18.93 16.03
N THR A 394 17.38 -18.93 17.33
CA THR A 394 16.64 -19.61 18.40
C THR A 394 15.92 -18.65 19.34
N ARG A 395 15.95 -17.33 19.12
CA ARG A 395 15.00 -16.46 19.80
C ARG A 395 13.62 -16.74 19.23
N ARG A 396 12.88 -17.62 19.91
CA ARG A 396 11.41 -17.77 19.82
C ARG A 396 10.84 -16.40 19.47
N ARG A 397 10.34 -16.25 18.23
CA ARG A 397 9.59 -15.07 17.79
C ARG A 397 8.64 -14.75 18.94
N LYS A 398 8.88 -13.66 19.66
CA LYS A 398 7.97 -13.18 20.69
C LYS A 398 6.65 -13.05 19.96
N GLY A 399 5.64 -13.84 20.36
CA GLY A 399 4.42 -14.04 19.58
C GLY A 399 3.98 -12.70 19.02
N SER A 400 3.93 -12.61 17.68
CA SER A 400 3.61 -11.39 16.96
C SER A 400 2.39 -10.78 17.62
N GLN A 401 2.61 -9.71 18.41
CA GLN A 401 1.50 -8.84 18.75
C GLN A 401 1.04 -8.31 17.40
N THR A 402 -0.25 -8.44 17.12
CA THR A 402 -0.90 -7.91 15.92
C THR A 402 -0.63 -6.41 15.83
N GLN A 403 0.49 -6.01 15.23
CA GLN A 403 0.79 -4.61 14.99
C GLN A 403 0.04 -4.21 13.74
N GLN A 404 -0.86 -3.25 13.91
CA GLN A 404 -1.78 -2.83 12.85
C GLN A 404 -1.27 -1.52 12.29
N HIS A 405 -0.57 -1.61 11.17
CA HIS A 405 0.10 -0.46 10.58
C HIS A 405 -0.80 0.34 9.62
N TYR A 406 -1.90 -0.26 9.16
CA TYR A 406 -2.79 0.31 8.15
C TYR A 406 -4.24 0.43 8.65
N LEU A 407 -4.91 1.48 8.19
CA LEU A 407 -6.31 1.83 8.42
C LEU A 407 -7.05 1.94 7.08
N THR A 408 -8.31 1.51 7.05
CA THR A 408 -9.20 1.81 5.93
C THR A 408 -9.45 3.32 5.86
N PRO A 409 -9.20 3.99 4.71
CA PRO A 409 -9.41 5.43 4.61
C PRO A 409 -10.82 5.86 5.04
N GLY A 410 -10.91 6.80 5.98
CA GLY A 410 -12.18 7.32 6.49
C GLY A 410 -12.79 6.61 7.70
N THR A 411 -12.14 5.59 8.28
CA THR A 411 -12.58 4.98 9.54
C THR A 411 -12.18 5.76 10.79
N SER A 412 -11.42 6.86 10.66
CA SER A 412 -11.12 7.78 11.77
C SER A 412 -12.34 8.62 12.17
N GLY A 413 -13.38 7.95 12.66
CA GLY A 413 -14.57 8.55 13.26
C GLY A 413 -14.36 8.82 14.74
N SER A 414 -13.81 9.99 15.08
CA SER A 414 -14.06 10.64 16.37
C SER A 414 -13.82 12.15 16.25
N GLY A 415 -14.92 12.91 16.17
CA GLY A 415 -14.95 14.36 16.32
C GLY A 415 -14.82 15.16 15.01
N PRO A 416 -15.85 15.94 14.61
CA PRO A 416 -15.72 16.92 13.54
C PRO A 416 -14.95 18.13 14.09
N THR A 417 -13.63 18.04 14.24
CA THR A 417 -12.83 19.25 14.03
C THR A 417 -13.03 19.60 12.57
N LYS A 418 -13.77 20.70 12.33
CA LYS A 418 -14.06 21.26 11.01
C LYS A 418 -12.88 20.98 10.07
N PRO A 419 -13.10 20.49 8.84
CA PRO A 419 -12.01 20.49 7.86
C PRO A 419 -11.48 21.91 7.86
N LEU A 420 -10.20 22.08 8.18
CA LEU A 420 -9.51 23.35 7.97
C LEU A 420 -9.36 23.49 6.44
N GLU A 421 -10.49 23.59 5.74
CA GLU A 421 -10.56 23.82 4.33
C GLU A 421 -10.36 25.31 4.09
N GLU A 422 -9.49 25.58 3.11
CA GLU A 422 -8.99 26.89 2.66
C GLU A 422 -7.86 27.50 3.49
N TYR A 423 -6.77 26.76 3.66
CA TYR A 423 -5.46 27.40 3.54
C TYR A 423 -4.98 27.24 2.09
N SER A 424 -4.86 28.36 1.37
CA SER A 424 -4.01 28.44 0.19
C SER A 424 -2.58 28.11 0.61
N PHE A 425 -1.81 27.44 -0.26
CA PHE A 425 -0.37 27.31 -0.01
C PHE A 425 0.20 28.73 0.20
N PRO A 426 1.13 28.94 1.15
CA PRO A 426 1.82 30.21 1.26
C PRO A 426 2.37 30.62 -0.11
N ASP A 427 2.33 31.91 -0.43
CA ASP A 427 2.74 32.42 -1.76
C ASP A 427 4.17 31.98 -2.18
N ASN A 428 5.02 31.62 -1.20
CA ASN A 428 6.40 31.15 -1.38
C ASN A 428 6.62 29.62 -1.18
N TRP A 429 5.56 28.81 -1.17
CA TRP A 429 5.66 27.37 -0.90
C TRP A 429 6.67 26.62 -1.79
N LEU A 430 6.59 26.86 -3.11
CA LEU A 430 7.48 26.24 -4.08
C LEU A 430 8.92 26.71 -3.91
N ASN A 431 9.12 28.02 -3.69
CA ASN A 431 10.44 28.61 -3.47
C ASN A 431 11.14 27.97 -2.26
N THR A 432 10.43 27.77 -1.14
CA THR A 432 11.06 27.22 0.08
C THR A 432 11.50 25.75 -0.03
N ASN A 433 10.88 24.95 -0.90
CA ASN A 433 11.10 23.50 -0.94
C ASN A 433 11.82 23.01 -2.20
N PHE A 434 11.83 23.80 -3.27
CA PHE A 434 12.29 23.41 -4.60
C PHE A 434 13.21 24.47 -5.25
N HIS A 435 13.90 25.29 -4.43
CA HIS A 435 14.84 26.30 -4.92
C HIS A 435 16.09 25.69 -5.56
N LEU A 436 16.55 24.58 -4.99
CA LEU A 436 17.76 23.88 -5.40
C LEU A 436 17.41 22.46 -5.88
N ARG A 437 18.07 21.99 -6.94
CA ARG A 437 18.00 20.59 -7.38
C ARG A 437 19.32 20.12 -7.95
N ALA A 438 19.87 19.03 -7.41
CA ALA A 438 21.05 18.39 -7.99
C ALA A 438 20.70 17.75 -9.34
N MET A 439 21.58 17.87 -10.32
CA MET A 439 21.38 17.27 -11.65
C MET A 439 22.37 16.13 -11.89
N HIS A 440 23.66 16.41 -11.73
CA HIS A 440 24.71 15.39 -11.82
C HIS A 440 25.58 15.45 -10.58
N GLY A 441 25.68 14.33 -9.87
CA GLY A 441 26.48 14.22 -8.64
C GLY A 441 27.91 14.74 -8.85
N GLY A 442 28.33 15.69 -8.02
CA GLY A 442 29.64 16.33 -8.05
C GLY A 442 29.91 17.23 -9.26
N ARG A 443 28.94 17.42 -10.17
CA ARG A 443 29.16 18.10 -11.46
C ARG A 443 28.21 19.26 -11.73
N SER A 444 26.92 19.12 -11.43
CA SER A 444 26.00 20.26 -11.59
C SER A 444 24.75 20.21 -10.73
N PHE A 445 24.26 21.40 -10.39
CA PHE A 445 22.97 21.62 -9.74
C PHE A 445 22.31 22.89 -10.26
N PHE A 446 21.00 22.98 -10.10
CA PHE A 446 20.20 24.13 -10.48
C PHE A 446 19.80 24.95 -9.26
N LEU A 447 19.80 26.27 -9.45
CA LEU A 447 19.27 27.28 -8.55
C LEU A 447 18.16 28.03 -9.28
N ILE A 448 16.96 27.99 -8.70
CA ILE A 448 15.88 28.93 -9.01
C ILE A 448 16.07 30.13 -8.09
N THR A 449 15.74 31.32 -8.54
CA THR A 449 15.83 32.55 -7.73
C THR A 449 14.44 33.07 -7.41
N ASP A 450 14.29 33.92 -6.40
CA ASP A 450 12.98 34.53 -6.07
C ASP A 450 12.39 35.35 -7.23
N GLY A 451 13.24 35.95 -8.06
CA GLY A 451 12.87 36.64 -9.30
C GLY A 451 12.41 35.71 -10.43
N GLY A 452 12.55 34.41 -10.25
CA GLY A 452 12.12 33.36 -11.18
C GLY A 452 13.11 33.04 -12.30
N PHE A 453 14.37 33.46 -12.15
CA PHE A 453 15.46 33.05 -13.05
C PHE A 453 16.00 31.68 -12.68
N THR A 454 16.41 30.92 -13.70
CA THR A 454 16.98 29.58 -13.55
C THR A 454 18.47 29.61 -13.90
N PHE A 455 19.31 29.16 -12.97
CA PHE A 455 20.74 29.04 -13.16
C PHE A 455 21.21 27.60 -12.93
N GLU A 456 22.12 27.10 -13.76
CA GLU A 456 22.87 25.87 -13.52
C GLU A 456 24.28 26.24 -13.04
N TYR A 457 24.70 25.72 -11.90
CA TYR A 457 26.09 25.74 -11.50
C TYR A 457 26.76 24.48 -12.03
N LEU A 458 27.61 24.62 -13.04
CA LEU A 458 28.19 23.52 -13.79
C LEU A 458 29.71 23.50 -13.64
N TYR A 459 30.24 22.31 -13.36
CA TYR A 459 31.67 22.02 -13.42
C TYR A 459 32.03 21.47 -14.79
N THR A 460 32.79 22.25 -15.55
CA THR A 460 33.28 21.88 -16.89
C THR A 460 34.70 22.40 -17.07
N GLU A 461 35.55 21.66 -17.78
CA GLU A 461 36.93 22.08 -18.09
C GLU A 461 37.75 22.51 -16.84
N ASN A 462 37.52 21.84 -15.70
CA ASN A 462 38.12 22.14 -14.39
C ASN A 462 37.75 23.50 -13.78
N VAL A 463 36.68 24.13 -14.25
CA VAL A 463 36.19 25.41 -13.72
C VAL A 463 34.71 25.29 -13.38
N TRP A 464 34.30 25.95 -12.30
CA TRP A 464 32.90 26.13 -11.95
C TRP A 464 32.35 27.40 -12.59
N MET A 465 31.19 27.31 -13.25
CA MET A 465 30.54 28.44 -13.88
C MET A 465 29.02 28.43 -13.68
N TRP A 466 28.42 29.62 -13.67
CA TRP A 466 26.98 29.80 -13.67
C TRP A 466 26.47 29.94 -15.11
N LEU A 467 25.55 29.06 -15.50
CA LEU A 467 24.86 29.13 -16.79
C LEU A 467 23.41 29.57 -16.56
N ARG A 468 22.97 30.63 -17.23
CA ARG A 468 21.58 31.10 -17.14
C ARG A 468 20.72 30.41 -18.20
N HIS A 469 19.56 29.91 -17.80
CA HIS A 469 18.57 29.32 -18.71
C HIS A 469 17.37 30.25 -18.83
N GLU A 470 17.23 30.89 -19.99
CA GLU A 470 16.10 31.78 -20.26
C GLU A 470 14.82 30.99 -20.58
N HIS A 471 13.71 31.47 -20.04
CA HIS A 471 12.36 31.06 -20.39
C HIS A 471 11.44 32.30 -20.35
N SER A 472 10.37 32.31 -21.14
CA SER A 472 9.48 33.48 -21.26
C SER A 472 8.65 33.73 -19.99
N THR A 473 8.39 32.69 -19.20
CA THR A 473 7.70 32.77 -17.91
C THR A 473 8.66 32.55 -16.75
N ALA A 474 8.41 33.26 -15.65
CA ALA A 474 9.17 33.10 -14.41
C ALA A 474 9.00 31.68 -13.83
N ILE A 475 10.12 31.04 -13.48
CA ILE A 475 10.16 29.70 -12.89
C ILE A 475 10.04 29.81 -11.38
N LYS A 476 9.23 28.94 -10.75
CA LYS A 476 8.97 28.95 -9.30
C LYS A 476 9.63 27.81 -8.52
N GLY A 477 10.11 26.77 -9.20
CA GLY A 477 10.82 25.68 -8.53
C GLY A 477 11.26 24.57 -9.47
N ALA A 478 12.28 23.84 -9.06
CA ALA A 478 12.78 22.64 -9.70
C ALA A 478 12.22 21.40 -8.99
N LEU A 479 11.25 20.75 -9.64
CA LEU A 479 10.45 19.69 -9.01
C LEU A 479 11.12 18.31 -9.09
N GLY A 480 11.91 18.05 -10.12
CA GLY A 480 12.56 16.75 -10.29
C GLY A 480 13.56 16.71 -11.43
N ASN A 481 14.32 15.64 -11.49
CA ASN A 481 15.25 15.32 -12.55
C ASN A 481 14.99 13.89 -13.04
N TYR A 482 15.25 13.63 -14.31
CA TYR A 482 15.22 12.28 -14.85
C TYR A 482 16.08 12.19 -16.11
N ASN A 483 17.00 11.23 -16.14
CA ASN A 483 17.88 10.93 -17.28
C ASN A 483 18.56 12.18 -17.90
N GLY A 484 19.12 13.06 -17.05
CA GLY A 484 19.81 14.27 -17.50
C GLY A 484 18.90 15.46 -17.85
N SER A 485 17.58 15.30 -17.71
CA SER A 485 16.60 16.36 -17.95
C SER A 485 16.01 16.89 -16.65
N LEU A 486 15.78 18.20 -16.59
CA LEU A 486 15.23 18.90 -15.43
C LEU A 486 13.74 19.21 -15.64
N TYR A 487 12.93 18.96 -14.61
CA TYR A 487 11.51 19.30 -14.58
C TYR A 487 11.29 20.46 -13.64
N VAL A 488 10.79 21.57 -14.19
CA VAL A 488 10.52 22.81 -13.44
C VAL A 488 9.06 23.19 -13.52
N VAL A 489 8.62 24.06 -12.62
CA VAL A 489 7.27 24.62 -12.61
C VAL A 489 7.33 26.12 -12.78
N ASP A 490 6.49 26.67 -13.66
CA ASP A 490 6.37 28.12 -13.86
C ASP A 490 5.40 28.79 -12.87
N ALA A 491 5.32 30.12 -12.92
CA ALA A 491 4.40 30.91 -12.09
C ALA A 491 2.90 30.55 -12.28
N ASN A 492 2.54 29.94 -13.41
CA ASN A 492 1.18 29.47 -13.68
C ASN A 492 0.92 28.05 -13.15
N GLY A 493 1.95 27.36 -12.65
CA GLY A 493 1.88 25.95 -12.24
C GLY A 493 2.08 24.97 -13.39
N SER A 494 2.55 25.42 -14.56
CA SER A 494 2.83 24.57 -15.72
C SER A 494 4.15 23.84 -15.53
N VAL A 495 4.16 22.54 -15.79
CA VAL A 495 5.37 21.71 -15.77
C VAL A 495 6.09 21.86 -17.11
N LEU A 496 7.34 22.28 -17.04
CA LEU A 496 8.23 22.46 -18.16
C LEU A 496 9.42 21.52 -18.00
N LEU A 497 9.77 20.86 -19.10
CA LEU A 497 10.95 20.01 -19.22
C LEU A 497 12.07 20.78 -19.89
N ARG A 498 13.23 20.78 -19.25
CA ARG A 498 14.48 21.31 -19.76
C ARG A 498 15.43 20.17 -20.07
N GLU A 499 15.68 19.92 -21.36
CA GLU A 499 16.55 18.83 -21.81
C GLU A 499 17.69 19.35 -22.68
N ARG A 500 18.84 18.68 -22.60
CA ARG A 500 19.96 18.87 -23.51
C ARG A 500 19.85 17.82 -24.62
N ASN A 501 19.54 18.26 -25.83
CA ASN A 501 19.48 17.40 -27.00
C ASN A 501 20.71 17.66 -27.88
N SER A 502 21.70 16.77 -27.81
CA SER A 502 22.98 16.93 -28.49
C SER A 502 23.67 18.25 -28.07
N ASN A 503 23.75 19.25 -28.96
CA ASN A 503 24.33 20.57 -28.66
C ASN A 503 23.28 21.63 -28.30
N ASP A 504 21.99 21.35 -28.53
CA ASP A 504 20.92 22.33 -28.33
C ASP A 504 20.17 22.08 -27.03
N LEU A 505 19.77 23.17 -26.39
CA LEU A 505 19.01 23.14 -25.17
C LEU A 505 17.53 23.43 -25.49
N ALA A 506 16.64 22.47 -25.28
CA ALA A 506 15.21 22.61 -25.57
C ALA A 506 14.33 22.78 -24.31
N TRP A 507 13.21 23.48 -24.47
CA TRP A 507 12.13 23.58 -23.49
C TRP A 507 10.89 22.88 -24.04
N ILE A 508 10.28 21.99 -23.26
CA ILE A 508 9.07 21.27 -23.64
C ILE A 508 8.00 21.54 -22.58
N ASN A 509 6.82 22.00 -23.01
CA ASN A 509 5.70 22.19 -22.10
C ASN A 509 4.97 20.87 -21.87
N CYS A 510 5.23 20.23 -20.72
CA CYS A 510 4.61 18.96 -20.35
C CYS A 510 3.14 19.11 -19.94
N THR A 511 2.73 20.28 -19.46
CA THR A 511 1.31 20.56 -19.12
C THR A 511 0.44 20.72 -20.36
N ALA A 512 1.01 21.15 -21.49
CA ALA A 512 0.29 21.23 -22.78
C ALA A 512 -0.04 19.85 -23.38
N LEU A 513 0.57 18.78 -22.86
CA LEU A 513 0.28 17.41 -23.29
C LEU A 513 -1.12 16.96 -22.86
N ARG A 514 -1.61 15.89 -23.50
CA ARG A 514 -2.95 15.34 -23.22
C ARG A 514 -3.09 14.99 -21.73
N LYS A 515 -4.17 15.49 -21.10
CA LYS A 515 -4.45 15.35 -19.65
C LYS A 515 -3.43 16.03 -18.72
N GLY A 516 -2.58 16.91 -19.25
CA GLY A 516 -1.70 17.73 -18.42
C GLY A 516 -2.50 18.59 -17.45
N ARG A 517 -1.94 18.78 -16.26
CA ARG A 517 -2.54 19.61 -15.19
C ARG A 517 -1.49 20.51 -14.57
N GLN A 518 -1.96 21.52 -13.85
CA GLN A 518 -1.12 22.41 -13.06
C GLN A 518 -0.73 21.78 -11.72
N VAL A 519 0.51 22.02 -11.30
CA VAL A 519 1.12 21.43 -10.11
C VAL A 519 1.60 22.51 -9.13
N VAL A 520 1.72 22.13 -7.86
CA VAL A 520 2.14 22.98 -6.73
C VAL A 520 3.23 22.32 -5.88
N GLY A 521 3.67 21.13 -6.25
CA GLY A 521 4.74 20.40 -5.59
C GLY A 521 5.13 19.17 -6.38
N GLY A 522 6.31 18.63 -6.07
CA GLY A 522 6.88 17.47 -6.70
C GLY A 522 7.54 16.54 -5.69
N PRO A 523 8.30 15.56 -6.16
CA PRO A 523 8.96 14.62 -5.28
C PRO A 523 10.08 15.29 -4.48
N PRO A 524 10.32 14.84 -3.24
CA PRO A 524 11.31 15.46 -2.38
C PRO A 524 12.76 15.24 -2.88
N TRP A 525 13.02 14.10 -3.53
CA TRP A 525 14.34 13.67 -3.99
C TRP A 525 14.23 12.92 -5.32
N ASP A 526 15.31 12.93 -6.11
CA ASP A 526 15.42 12.17 -7.38
C ASP A 526 16.10 10.80 -7.25
N GLY A 527 16.59 10.46 -6.05
CA GLY A 527 17.36 9.25 -5.79
C GLY A 527 18.60 9.49 -4.94
N ILE A 528 19.44 8.46 -4.83
CA ILE A 528 20.71 8.54 -4.07
C ILE A 528 21.76 9.25 -4.94
N PRO A 529 22.38 10.34 -4.46
CA PRO A 529 23.43 11.08 -5.18
C PRO A 529 24.56 10.16 -5.65
N GLY A 530 25.02 10.33 -6.89
CA GLY A 530 26.15 9.56 -7.43
C GLY A 530 25.80 8.15 -7.94
N ARG A 531 24.59 7.64 -7.69
CA ARG A 531 24.11 6.37 -8.24
C ARG A 531 23.28 6.59 -9.48
N THR A 532 23.63 5.89 -10.57
CA THR A 532 22.80 5.82 -11.77
C THR A 532 21.62 4.89 -11.53
N THR A 533 20.40 5.42 -11.61
CA THR A 533 19.18 4.61 -11.63
C THR A 533 19.06 3.93 -13.00
N ARG A 534 18.75 2.63 -13.02
CA ARG A 534 18.44 1.95 -14.29
C ARG A 534 17.13 2.50 -14.83
N VAL A 535 17.13 2.90 -16.10
CA VAL A 535 15.94 3.36 -16.80
C VAL A 535 15.04 2.16 -17.11
N THR A 536 13.80 2.20 -16.63
CA THR A 536 12.78 1.17 -16.94
C THR A 536 11.74 1.69 -17.93
N ALA A 537 10.91 0.79 -18.45
CA ALA A 537 9.83 1.15 -19.37
C ALA A 537 8.64 1.85 -18.67
N GLU A 538 8.61 1.87 -17.33
CA GLU A 538 7.47 2.32 -16.51
C GLU A 538 7.83 3.47 -15.54
N ASP A 539 9.04 4.02 -15.68
CA ASP A 539 9.51 5.15 -14.88
C ASP A 539 8.56 6.35 -14.96
N ALA A 540 8.24 6.90 -13.79
CA ALA A 540 7.32 8.01 -13.65
C ALA A 540 7.79 8.97 -12.56
N LEU A 541 7.45 10.25 -12.74
CA LEU A 541 7.56 11.28 -11.70
C LEU A 541 6.18 11.56 -11.12
N PHE A 542 6.14 11.86 -9.82
CA PHE A 542 4.89 12.15 -9.12
C PHE A 542 4.79 13.62 -8.70
N PHE A 543 3.64 14.24 -8.96
CA PHE A 543 3.40 15.64 -8.64
C PHE A 543 2.13 15.82 -7.82
N VAL A 544 2.08 16.90 -7.04
CA VAL A 544 0.87 17.34 -6.34
C VAL A 544 0.22 18.43 -7.17
N SER A 545 -1.03 18.22 -7.56
CA SER A 545 -1.81 19.22 -8.30
C SER A 545 -2.27 20.37 -7.41
N ARG A 546 -2.66 21.50 -8.02
CA ARG A 546 -3.25 22.64 -7.28
C ARG A 546 -4.50 22.26 -6.46
N ASN A 547 -5.28 21.28 -6.92
CA ASN A 547 -6.45 20.76 -6.19
C ASN A 547 -6.12 19.67 -5.16
N GLY A 548 -4.83 19.36 -4.93
CA GLY A 548 -4.37 18.41 -3.91
C GLY A 548 -4.57 16.95 -4.28
N ARG A 549 -4.42 16.60 -5.56
CA ARG A 549 -4.40 15.24 -6.09
C ARG A 549 -2.98 14.82 -6.45
N LEU A 550 -2.72 13.53 -6.39
CA LEU A 550 -1.49 12.92 -6.87
C LEU A 550 -1.60 12.73 -8.38
N LEU A 551 -0.58 13.19 -9.11
CA LEU A 551 -0.47 13.03 -10.55
C LEU A 551 0.76 12.20 -10.86
N GLN A 552 0.59 11.14 -11.63
CA GLN A 552 1.70 10.36 -12.16
C GLN A 552 1.99 10.84 -13.59
N PHE A 553 3.26 11.17 -13.85
CA PHE A 553 3.76 11.56 -15.15
C PHE A 553 4.79 10.54 -15.62
N THR A 554 4.39 9.65 -16.53
CA THR A 554 5.29 8.67 -17.13
C THR A 554 6.35 9.39 -17.98
N VAL A 555 7.63 9.15 -17.68
CA VAL A 555 8.78 9.77 -18.36
C VAL A 555 9.61 8.77 -19.15
N ALA A 556 9.43 7.47 -18.87
CA ALA A 556 10.10 6.37 -19.55
C ALA A 556 10.07 6.50 -21.08
N LEU A 557 11.25 6.33 -21.70
CA LEU A 557 11.43 6.29 -23.16
C LEU A 557 10.79 7.49 -23.91
N ARG A 558 10.67 8.66 -23.27
CA ARG A 558 9.96 9.85 -23.79
C ARG A 558 8.48 9.62 -24.14
N LYS A 559 7.85 8.57 -23.61
CA LYS A 559 6.41 8.29 -23.80
C LYS A 559 5.56 9.03 -22.76
N PHE A 560 5.57 10.36 -22.85
CA PHE A 560 4.93 11.22 -21.85
C PHE A 560 3.43 10.97 -21.71
N LYS A 561 3.01 10.58 -20.51
CA LYS A 561 1.60 10.29 -20.21
C LYS A 561 1.24 10.75 -18.80
N TRP A 562 0.16 11.53 -18.70
CA TRP A 562 -0.42 11.94 -17.43
C TRP A 562 -1.50 10.94 -16.97
N LYS A 563 -1.46 10.58 -15.69
CA LYS A 563 -2.49 9.82 -14.97
C LYS A 563 -2.86 10.57 -13.68
N ASP A 564 -4.15 10.68 -13.41
CA ASP A 564 -4.69 11.27 -12.19
C ASP A 564 -4.91 10.14 -11.17
N CYS A 565 -4.03 10.04 -10.18
CA CYS A 565 -4.04 9.03 -9.12
C CYS A 565 -5.01 9.40 -7.98
N ARG A 566 -5.78 10.49 -8.14
CA ARG A 566 -6.72 11.02 -7.15
C ARG A 566 -5.99 11.39 -5.85
N ASN A 567 -6.73 11.45 -4.75
CA ASN A 567 -6.25 11.75 -3.41
C ASN A 567 -6.87 10.76 -2.44
N PRO A 568 -6.27 10.54 -1.25
CA PRO A 568 -6.87 9.68 -0.25
C PRO A 568 -8.31 10.11 0.08
N PRO A 569 -9.21 9.16 0.39
CA PRO A 569 -10.55 9.48 0.84
C PRO A 569 -10.53 10.48 2.02
N ASN A 570 -11.34 11.52 1.94
CA ASN A 570 -11.53 12.56 2.98
C ASN A 570 -10.41 13.59 3.17
N THR A 571 -9.31 13.57 2.39
CA THR A 571 -8.28 14.61 2.51
C THR A 571 -7.58 14.90 1.19
N LYS A 572 -7.16 16.15 1.00
CA LYS A 572 -6.31 16.58 -0.12
C LYS A 572 -4.85 16.38 0.26
N ILE A 573 -3.99 16.13 -0.72
CA ILE A 573 -2.56 15.95 -0.51
C ILE A 573 -1.89 17.31 -0.25
N ALA A 574 -0.96 17.32 0.70
CA ALA A 574 -0.13 18.47 1.03
C ALA A 574 1.26 18.34 0.38
N SER A 575 1.94 17.22 0.60
CA SER A 575 3.30 16.97 0.13
C SER A 575 3.56 15.48 -0.12
N ILE A 576 4.60 15.21 -0.93
CA ILE A 576 5.14 13.87 -1.14
C ILE A 576 6.31 13.67 -0.16
N VAL A 577 6.33 12.52 0.51
CA VAL A 577 7.37 12.11 1.46
C VAL A 577 8.41 11.23 0.78
N ASP A 578 7.94 10.35 -0.10
CA ASP A 578 8.76 9.41 -0.84
C ASP A 578 8.13 9.07 -2.19
N GLN A 579 8.95 8.85 -3.20
CA GLN A 579 8.55 8.31 -4.50
C GLN A 579 9.37 7.05 -4.82
N GLU A 580 8.87 5.90 -4.36
CA GLU A 580 9.45 4.59 -4.69
C GLU A 580 10.89 4.34 -4.18
N LEU A 581 11.44 5.15 -3.26
CA LEU A 581 12.79 4.93 -2.71
C LEU A 581 12.79 3.95 -1.55
N LEU A 582 11.85 4.10 -0.61
CA LEU A 582 11.74 3.17 0.52
C LEU A 582 11.16 1.84 0.06
N ARG A 583 10.08 1.89 -0.74
CA ARG A 583 9.35 0.74 -1.26
C ARG A 583 8.99 0.93 -2.72
N GLU A 584 9.32 -0.03 -3.58
CA GLU A 584 9.01 0.03 -5.01
C GLU A 584 7.49 0.03 -5.23
N ASN A 585 7.00 0.71 -6.27
CA ASN A 585 5.57 0.89 -6.57
C ASN A 585 4.73 1.62 -5.50
N ILE A 586 5.32 2.07 -4.40
CA ILE A 586 4.64 2.81 -3.34
C ILE A 586 5.07 4.27 -3.33
N VAL A 587 4.09 5.16 -3.21
CA VAL A 587 4.31 6.60 -3.01
C VAL A 587 3.74 6.99 -1.66
N PHE A 588 4.57 7.54 -0.78
CA PHE A 588 4.15 8.04 0.54
C PHE A 588 3.86 9.53 0.48
N VAL A 589 2.73 9.95 1.07
CA VAL A 589 2.27 11.34 1.05
C VAL A 589 1.71 11.78 2.40
N VAL A 590 1.82 13.07 2.71
CA VAL A 590 1.12 13.68 3.85
C VAL A 590 -0.15 14.37 3.36
N GLY A 591 -1.29 14.03 3.97
CA GLY A 591 -2.56 14.72 3.74
C GLY A 591 -2.59 16.08 4.42
N ARG A 592 -3.46 17.01 3.98
CA ARG A 592 -3.62 18.33 4.61
C ARG A 592 -4.12 18.27 6.07
N ASN A 593 -4.65 17.11 6.46
CA ASN A 593 -5.02 16.72 7.83
C ASN A 593 -3.82 16.25 8.69
N GLY A 594 -2.60 16.27 8.16
CA GLY A 594 -1.38 15.91 8.89
C GLY A 594 -1.22 14.40 9.14
N ARG A 595 -1.90 13.56 8.34
CA ARG A 595 -1.78 12.09 8.40
C ARG A 595 -0.95 11.53 7.25
N LEU A 596 -0.27 10.41 7.50
CA LEU A 596 0.50 9.68 6.50
C LEU A 596 -0.38 8.70 5.71
N TYR A 597 -0.26 8.76 4.38
CA TYR A 597 -0.92 7.85 3.45
C TYR A 597 0.11 7.24 2.49
N GLN A 598 -0.22 6.07 1.96
CA GLN A 598 0.50 5.47 0.85
C GLN A 598 -0.46 5.25 -0.34
N TYR A 599 0.09 5.36 -1.54
CA TYR A 599 -0.57 5.02 -2.80
C TYR A 599 0.17 3.85 -3.45
N ASN A 600 -0.56 2.80 -3.79
CA ASN A 600 -0.03 1.66 -4.54
C ASN A 600 -0.20 1.91 -6.05
N LYS A 601 0.91 2.04 -6.77
CA LYS A 601 0.95 2.32 -8.21
C LYS A 601 0.31 1.23 -9.06
N VAL A 602 0.38 -0.03 -8.62
CA VAL A 602 -0.11 -1.20 -9.36
C VAL A 602 -1.61 -1.36 -9.16
N THR A 603 -2.08 -1.34 -7.91
CA THR A 603 -3.51 -1.58 -7.59
C THR A 603 -4.35 -0.31 -7.58
N GLU A 604 -3.71 0.86 -7.63
CA GLU A 604 -4.33 2.19 -7.54
C GLU A 604 -5.06 2.47 -6.21
N LEU A 605 -4.81 1.65 -5.19
CA LEU A 605 -5.41 1.78 -3.86
C LEU A 605 -4.65 2.76 -2.97
N TRP A 606 -5.39 3.35 -2.04
CA TRP A 606 -4.88 4.26 -1.01
C TRP A 606 -5.00 3.60 0.36
N HIS A 607 -3.93 3.65 1.15
CA HIS A 607 -3.95 3.21 2.54
C HIS A 607 -3.57 4.35 3.47
N GLU A 608 -4.22 4.41 4.62
CA GLU A 608 -3.85 5.32 5.70
C GLU A 608 -3.00 4.55 6.70
N HIS A 609 -1.93 5.16 7.22
CA HIS A 609 -1.13 4.55 8.26
C HIS A 609 -1.69 4.87 9.64
N TYR A 610 -1.64 3.88 10.54
CA TYR A 610 -1.99 4.13 11.93
C TYR A 610 -1.05 5.18 12.50
N GLN A 611 -1.62 6.29 12.97
CA GLN A 611 -0.90 7.43 13.53
C GLN A 611 -1.62 7.83 14.83
N SER A 612 -0.84 8.09 15.89
CA SER A 612 -1.43 8.52 17.16
C SER A 612 -2.21 9.82 16.97
N GLN A 613 -3.28 10.02 17.74
CA GLN A 613 -4.10 11.24 17.61
C GLN A 613 -3.35 12.52 18.00
N HIS A 614 -2.27 12.39 18.78
CA HIS A 614 -1.44 13.50 19.24
C HIS A 614 -0.36 13.88 18.23
N LEU A 615 0.08 12.92 17.42
CA LEU A 615 1.05 13.17 16.37
C LEU A 615 0.33 13.78 15.16
N ILE A 616 0.64 15.03 14.84
CA ILE A 616 0.16 15.70 13.63
C ILE A 616 1.39 16.10 12.81
N LEU A 617 1.47 15.59 11.58
CA LEU A 617 2.57 15.89 10.68
C LEU A 617 2.42 17.28 10.06
N SER A 618 3.55 17.97 9.92
CA SER A 618 3.64 19.19 9.13
C SER A 618 3.33 18.88 7.66
N ARG A 619 2.99 19.92 6.91
CA ARG A 619 2.70 19.81 5.47
C ARG A 619 3.96 19.74 4.61
N LEU A 620 5.14 19.84 5.23
CA LEU A 620 6.42 19.87 4.53
C LEU A 620 6.71 18.51 3.86
N PRO A 621 7.35 18.47 2.70
CA PRO A 621 7.89 17.23 2.16
C PRO A 621 8.83 16.54 3.17
N GLY A 622 8.84 15.20 3.15
CA GLY A 622 9.74 14.41 4.00
C GLY A 622 10.98 13.91 3.27
N THR A 623 11.76 13.06 3.95
CA THR A 623 12.93 12.38 3.41
C THR A 623 12.83 10.89 3.66
N ALA A 624 12.95 10.08 2.61
CA ALA A 624 13.12 8.65 2.73
C ALA A 624 14.61 8.28 2.88
N MET A 625 14.86 7.25 3.68
CA MET A 625 16.17 6.69 3.93
C MET A 625 16.10 5.18 3.76
N ARG A 626 17.05 4.64 3.00
CA ARG A 626 17.24 3.20 2.82
C ARG A 626 18.72 2.90 2.74
N SER A 627 19.20 1.97 3.57
CA SER A 627 20.65 1.68 3.70
C SER A 627 21.22 1.05 2.44
N SER A 628 20.45 0.19 1.78
CA SER A 628 20.81 -0.50 0.54
C SER A 628 19.55 -0.83 -0.26
N LEU A 629 19.66 -0.86 -1.58
CA LEU A 629 18.61 -1.39 -2.46
C LEU A 629 18.32 -2.88 -2.19
N LEU A 630 19.27 -3.59 -1.58
CA LEU A 630 19.13 -4.98 -1.19
C LEU A 630 18.51 -5.15 0.20
N SER A 631 18.43 -4.13 1.04
CA SER A 631 17.74 -4.24 2.34
C SER A 631 16.34 -3.65 2.24
N LEU A 632 15.35 -4.26 2.86
CA LEU A 632 14.01 -3.66 2.98
C LEU A 632 13.94 -2.68 4.15
N THR A 633 14.89 -2.74 5.08
CA THR A 633 14.91 -1.86 6.25
C THR A 633 15.17 -0.41 5.81
N GLY A 634 14.32 0.51 6.30
CA GLY A 634 14.44 1.93 5.99
C GLY A 634 13.44 2.78 6.76
N SER A 635 13.54 4.10 6.55
CA SER A 635 12.84 5.09 7.38
C SER A 635 12.30 6.24 6.53
N LEU A 636 11.13 6.77 6.92
CA LEU A 636 10.63 8.05 6.46
C LEU A 636 10.79 9.08 7.58
N PHE A 637 11.53 10.15 7.30
CA PHE A 637 11.70 11.28 8.21
C PHE A 637 10.80 12.44 7.80
N MET A 638 10.01 12.92 8.76
CA MET A 638 9.05 14.01 8.59
C MET A 638 9.13 14.93 9.81
N LEU A 639 8.57 16.14 9.70
CA LEU A 639 8.42 17.03 10.84
C LEU A 639 6.98 17.01 11.35
N SER A 640 6.80 17.06 12.67
CA SER A 640 5.51 17.38 13.28
C SER A 640 5.14 18.85 13.08
N VAL A 641 3.87 19.20 13.28
CA VAL A 641 3.42 20.61 13.23
C VAL A 641 4.15 21.48 14.25
N ASP A 642 4.57 20.91 15.37
CA ASP A 642 5.33 21.60 16.43
C ASP A 642 6.83 21.76 16.10
N GLY A 643 7.28 21.26 14.94
CA GLY A 643 8.68 21.35 14.51
C GLY A 643 9.61 20.31 15.15
N GLY A 644 9.07 19.18 15.59
CA GLY A 644 9.86 18.02 16.04
C GLY A 644 10.10 17.02 14.91
N LEU A 645 11.24 16.31 14.94
CA LEU A 645 11.55 15.24 14.00
C LEU A 645 10.79 13.97 14.39
N VAL A 646 10.17 13.35 13.38
CA VAL A 646 9.43 12.10 13.48
C VAL A 646 9.95 11.13 12.43
N GLU A 647 10.12 9.88 12.83
CA GLU A 647 10.54 8.78 11.99
C GLU A 647 9.44 7.72 11.92
N TYR A 648 9.14 7.27 10.71
CA TYR A 648 8.35 6.07 10.45
C TYR A 648 9.27 5.01 9.84
N HIS A 649 9.67 4.06 10.68
CA HIS A 649 10.72 3.07 10.38
C HIS A 649 10.10 1.71 10.07
N TRP A 650 10.60 1.04 9.04
CA TRP A 650 10.25 -0.33 8.69
C TRP A 650 11.44 -1.26 8.90
N ASN A 651 11.18 -2.42 9.51
CA ASN A 651 12.09 -3.56 9.46
C ASN A 651 11.31 -4.87 9.21
N THR A 652 12.01 -5.92 8.81
CA THR A 652 11.40 -7.23 8.49
C THR A 652 10.93 -8.03 9.71
N PHE A 653 11.33 -7.66 10.93
CA PHE A 653 11.06 -8.45 12.14
C PHE A 653 9.93 -7.88 13.02
N ASP A 654 9.89 -6.56 13.15
CA ASP A 654 8.99 -5.79 14.00
C ASP A 654 7.93 -5.04 13.17
N GLY A 655 8.11 -4.91 11.84
CA GLY A 655 7.19 -4.20 10.96
C GLY A 655 7.38 -2.68 11.02
N TRP A 656 6.30 -1.92 10.86
CA TRP A 656 6.37 -0.46 10.90
C TRP A 656 6.29 0.09 12.32
N ASN A 657 7.15 1.06 12.64
CA ASN A 657 7.16 1.69 13.95
C ASN A 657 7.32 3.22 13.86
N TRP A 658 6.59 3.94 14.69
CA TRP A 658 6.74 5.38 14.87
C TRP A 658 7.76 5.68 15.96
N VAL A 659 8.67 6.61 15.67
CA VAL A 659 9.69 7.09 16.61
C VAL A 659 9.66 8.62 16.60
N GLU A 660 9.36 9.23 17.74
CA GLU A 660 9.43 10.68 17.91
C GLU A 660 10.82 11.06 18.45
N HIS A 661 11.63 11.69 17.60
CA HIS A 661 12.97 12.17 17.97
C HIS A 661 12.93 13.53 18.66
N GLY A 662 11.87 14.31 18.43
CA GLY A 662 11.73 15.67 18.96
C GLY A 662 12.69 16.64 18.28
N SER A 663 13.13 17.66 19.01
CA SER A 663 14.06 18.69 18.53
C SER A 663 15.44 18.53 19.19
N PRO A 664 16.52 19.07 18.57
CA PRO A 664 17.86 19.03 19.17
C PRO A 664 17.94 19.76 20.52
N HIS A 665 17.10 20.77 20.73
CA HIS A 665 17.04 21.56 21.96
C HIS A 665 15.62 22.06 22.24
N LYS A 666 15.22 22.20 23.52
CA LYS A 666 13.85 22.58 23.92
C LYS A 666 13.35 23.91 23.36
N VAL A 667 14.26 24.82 23.02
CA VAL A 667 13.96 26.19 22.51
C VAL A 667 14.05 26.26 20.99
N VAL A 668 14.64 25.25 20.34
CA VAL A 668 14.82 25.20 18.88
C VAL A 668 13.75 24.30 18.29
N THR A 669 13.03 24.82 17.31
CA THR A 669 12.14 24.04 16.45
C THR A 669 12.85 23.80 15.12
N LEU A 670 12.62 22.65 14.51
CA LEU A 670 13.14 22.36 13.19
C LEU A 670 12.26 23.07 12.15
N VAL A 671 12.91 23.75 11.20
CA VAL A 671 12.28 24.57 10.17
C VAL A 671 12.72 24.09 8.79
N GLY A 672 11.81 24.20 7.81
CA GLY A 672 12.05 23.70 6.46
C GLY A 672 11.94 22.17 6.36
N SER A 673 11.93 21.66 5.13
CA SER A 673 11.85 20.22 4.91
C SER A 673 13.11 19.49 5.37
N PRO A 674 13.02 18.25 5.91
CA PRO A 674 14.19 17.44 6.21
C PRO A 674 15.14 17.35 5.01
N GLY A 675 16.44 17.43 5.29
CA GLY A 675 17.52 17.33 4.31
C GLY A 675 17.76 15.89 3.85
N PRO A 676 18.77 15.66 3.00
CA PRO A 676 19.10 14.33 2.49
C PRO A 676 19.69 13.46 3.61
N SER A 677 19.54 12.14 3.45
CA SER A 677 20.21 11.16 4.31
C SER A 677 21.52 10.68 3.69
N PHE A 678 22.56 10.56 4.52
CA PHE A 678 23.85 9.96 4.16
C PHE A 678 24.05 8.63 4.90
N GLU A 679 24.63 7.65 4.19
CA GLU A 679 25.01 6.32 4.69
C GLU A 679 23.92 5.51 5.41
N GLY A 680 22.66 5.93 5.29
CA GLY A 680 21.56 5.33 6.04
C GLY A 680 21.69 5.50 7.55
N ASN A 681 22.39 6.52 8.04
CA ASN A 681 22.55 6.76 9.48
C ASN A 681 22.73 8.23 9.88
N GLN A 682 22.67 9.16 8.94
CA GLN A 682 22.91 10.60 9.15
C GLN A 682 21.85 11.41 8.41
N LEU A 683 21.27 12.41 9.09
CA LEU A 683 20.22 13.29 8.57
C LEU A 683 20.49 14.76 8.97
N PHE A 684 20.51 15.65 7.98
CA PHE A 684 20.69 17.09 8.20
C PHE A 684 19.37 17.84 8.31
N LEU A 685 19.29 18.73 9.29
CA LEU A 685 18.09 19.48 9.66
C LEU A 685 18.47 20.92 9.98
N ILE A 686 17.55 21.85 9.73
CA ILE A 686 17.75 23.28 9.96
C ILE A 686 16.91 23.70 11.16
N GLY A 687 17.50 24.39 12.13
CA GLY A 687 16.78 24.93 13.28
C GLY A 687 16.26 26.34 13.04
N SER A 688 15.25 26.74 13.80
CA SER A 688 14.66 28.09 13.79
C SER A 688 15.66 29.20 14.11
N ASN A 689 16.80 28.85 14.71
CA ASN A 689 17.92 29.74 14.99
C ASN A 689 18.94 29.86 13.84
N GLY A 690 18.68 29.28 12.66
CA GLY A 690 19.58 29.34 11.51
C GLY A 690 20.79 28.40 11.58
N ASN A 691 20.89 27.56 12.61
CA ASN A 691 21.94 26.53 12.72
C ASN A 691 21.53 25.26 11.98
N VAL A 692 22.55 24.57 11.45
CA VAL A 692 22.44 23.19 10.96
C VAL A 692 22.66 22.21 12.10
N TYR A 693 21.78 21.22 12.19
CA TYR A 693 21.89 20.10 13.12
C TYR A 693 22.00 18.80 12.35
N LEU A 694 22.86 17.91 12.85
CA LEU A 694 23.02 16.56 12.34
C LEU A 694 22.41 15.58 13.34
N ARG A 695 21.40 14.84 12.89
CA ARG A 695 20.89 13.66 13.58
C ARG A 695 21.64 12.45 13.06
N TYR A 696 22.32 11.71 13.94
CA TYR A 696 23.14 10.56 13.52
C TYR A 696 22.99 9.37 14.46
N MET A 697 23.18 8.16 13.92
CA MET A 697 23.18 6.92 14.70
C MET A 697 24.58 6.64 15.24
N ASP A 698 24.69 6.48 16.55
CA ASP A 698 25.93 6.16 17.27
C ASP A 698 25.67 4.96 18.20
N GLU A 699 26.37 3.86 18.01
CA GLU A 699 26.19 2.62 18.79
C GLU A 699 24.72 2.16 18.93
N MET A 700 23.93 2.25 17.84
CA MET A 700 22.47 1.98 17.82
C MET A 700 21.60 2.97 18.62
N THR A 701 22.16 4.10 19.01
CA THR A 701 21.44 5.20 19.66
C THR A 701 21.52 6.45 18.80
N TRP A 702 20.37 7.05 18.56
CA TRP A 702 20.35 8.28 17.81
C TRP A 702 20.82 9.47 18.67
N ARG A 703 21.80 10.23 18.19
CA ARG A 703 22.39 11.43 18.83
C ARG A 703 22.28 12.70 17.97
N TRP A 704 22.54 13.86 18.57
CA TRP A 704 22.47 15.17 17.91
C TRP A 704 23.84 15.84 17.94
N LYS A 705 24.22 16.43 16.81
CA LYS A 705 25.37 17.33 16.66
C LYS A 705 24.90 18.69 16.17
N ASN A 706 25.53 19.76 16.66
CA ASN A 706 25.33 21.12 16.15
C ASN A 706 26.49 21.48 15.23
N CYS A 707 26.17 21.77 13.97
CA CYS A 707 27.11 22.19 12.93
C CYS A 707 27.15 23.71 12.76
N GLY A 708 26.29 24.45 13.46
CA GLY A 708 26.20 25.91 13.36
C GLY A 708 25.87 26.38 11.94
N PHE A 709 26.41 27.53 11.57
CA PHE A 709 26.39 28.11 10.22
C PHE A 709 27.79 28.64 9.90
N PRO A 710 28.16 28.82 8.61
CA PRO A 710 29.51 29.20 8.23
C PRO A 710 29.83 30.64 8.69
N PHE A 711 30.74 30.83 9.65
CA PHE A 711 31.03 32.15 10.25
C PHE A 711 32.37 32.75 9.81
N SER A 712 32.37 33.85 9.05
CA SER A 712 33.56 34.63 8.59
C SER A 712 34.23 35.45 9.71
N ARG A 713 35.33 34.95 10.32
CA ARG A 713 36.23 35.82 11.09
C ARG A 713 37.16 36.57 10.13
N ASN A 714 37.04 37.88 10.04
CA ASN A 714 38.01 38.73 9.34
C ASN A 714 39.40 38.55 9.98
N ALA A 715 40.34 38.00 9.22
CA ALA A 715 41.75 37.87 9.60
C ALA A 715 42.52 39.20 9.52
N ASN A 716 41.88 40.33 9.87
CA ASN A 716 42.46 41.66 9.81
C ASN A 716 42.26 42.40 11.15
N VAL A 717 42.78 41.84 12.24
CA VAL A 717 43.26 42.65 13.37
C VAL A 717 44.57 42.02 13.81
N GLU A 718 45.66 42.75 13.57
CA GLU A 718 46.94 42.47 14.18
C GLU A 718 46.75 42.48 15.70
N ASP A 719 46.71 41.31 16.32
CA ASP A 719 47.10 41.19 17.72
C ASP A 719 48.16 40.10 17.84
N ARG A 720 49.40 40.53 17.60
CA ARG A 720 50.59 39.84 18.09
C ARG A 720 50.58 39.94 19.61
N ARG A 721 49.96 38.97 20.27
CA ARG A 721 50.39 38.52 21.60
C ARG A 721 49.93 37.08 21.80
N GLY A 722 50.92 36.21 21.94
CA GLY A 722 50.73 34.77 21.95
C GLY A 722 49.91 34.30 23.13
N GLU A 723 48.91 33.50 22.81
CA GLU A 723 48.45 32.35 23.59
C GLU A 723 48.09 31.29 22.54
N GLU A 724 48.58 30.06 22.73
CA GLU A 724 48.29 28.89 21.91
C GLU A 724 46.80 28.54 22.01
N GLY A 725 45.97 29.25 21.25
CA GLY A 725 44.54 29.04 21.15
C GLY A 725 44.21 28.20 19.93
N ASN A 726 44.11 26.90 20.14
CA ASN A 726 43.52 25.87 19.27
C ASN A 726 42.73 26.42 18.05
N ASP A 727 43.33 26.37 16.85
CA ASP A 727 42.71 26.69 15.56
C ASP A 727 41.52 25.73 15.31
N LYS A 728 40.35 26.04 15.87
CA LYS A 728 39.15 25.23 15.70
C LYS A 728 38.56 25.49 14.31
N ALA A 729 38.98 24.71 13.33
CA ALA A 729 38.15 24.45 12.16
C ALA A 729 36.73 24.05 12.63
N GLN A 730 35.70 24.62 12.03
CA GLN A 730 34.33 24.56 12.56
C GLN A 730 33.69 23.20 12.26
N PHE A 731 34.06 22.18 13.05
CA PHE A 731 33.48 20.85 13.02
C PHE A 731 32.09 20.84 13.69
N CYS A 732 31.23 19.93 13.24
CA CYS A 732 30.02 19.60 13.99
C CYS A 732 30.39 19.06 15.37
N THR A 733 29.93 19.74 16.42
CA THR A 733 30.21 19.36 17.82
C THR A 733 29.01 18.66 18.43
N ASP A 734 29.28 17.72 19.34
CA ASP A 734 28.22 17.09 20.13
C ASP A 734 27.51 18.16 20.96
N VAL A 735 26.20 18.00 21.11
CA VAL A 735 25.40 18.95 21.91
C VAL A 735 25.69 18.69 23.39
N ASP A 736 26.78 19.24 23.91
CA ASP A 736 27.06 19.25 25.35
C ASP A 736 26.11 20.26 26.04
N PHE A 737 25.12 19.72 26.76
CA PHE A 737 24.07 20.48 27.44
C PHE A 737 24.57 21.44 28.56
N ALA A 738 25.88 21.58 28.77
CA ALA A 738 26.46 22.30 29.90
C ALA A 738 27.23 23.59 29.54
N ALA A 739 27.43 23.95 28.27
CA ALA A 739 28.34 25.07 27.93
C ALA A 739 27.88 26.05 26.83
N SER A 740 26.62 26.04 26.38
CA SER A 740 26.11 27.14 25.54
C SER A 740 25.53 28.27 26.38
N SER A 741 26.31 28.76 27.35
CA SER A 741 25.98 30.00 28.05
C SER A 741 26.08 31.15 27.06
N LYS A 742 25.07 32.02 27.05
CA LYS A 742 25.06 33.33 26.39
C LYS A 742 26.25 34.20 26.83
N LYS A 743 27.44 33.94 26.31
CA LYS A 743 28.59 34.85 26.38
C LYS A 743 29.29 34.74 25.04
N ASP A 744 29.29 35.87 24.34
CA ASP A 744 29.98 36.18 23.06
C ASP A 744 29.03 36.62 21.92
N TYR A 745 27.96 37.35 22.24
CA TYR A 745 27.20 38.15 21.26
C TYR A 745 27.16 39.65 21.60
N GLU A 746 28.16 40.16 22.32
CA GLU A 746 28.34 41.61 22.48
C GLU A 746 29.77 42.01 22.10
N ARG A 747 29.85 42.90 21.09
CA ARG A 747 31.02 43.43 20.37
C ARG A 747 31.56 42.45 19.33
N VAL A 748 31.44 42.69 18.02
CA VAL A 748 31.93 43.88 17.32
C VAL A 748 30.99 44.22 16.15
N ASN A 749 30.32 45.36 16.24
CA ASN A 749 29.89 46.10 15.04
C ASN A 749 31.16 46.67 14.43
N ASP A 750 31.61 46.17 13.27
CA ASP A 750 32.35 46.98 12.30
C ASP A 750 32.42 46.29 10.92
N LEU A 751 31.77 46.95 9.95
CA LEU A 751 32.06 46.99 8.50
C LEU A 751 31.73 45.80 7.56
N ASN A 752 30.76 44.93 7.88
CA ASN A 752 30.10 44.09 6.86
C ASN A 752 28.60 43.83 7.19
N SER A 753 27.82 44.91 7.40
CA SER A 753 26.46 44.83 7.99
C SER A 753 25.38 44.14 7.14
N ASP A 754 25.66 43.77 5.90
CA ASP A 754 24.59 43.42 4.93
C ASP A 754 24.57 41.92 4.53
N CYS A 755 25.50 41.10 5.01
CA CYS A 755 25.62 39.68 4.62
C CYS A 755 25.30 38.73 5.77
N ASN A 756 24.07 38.21 5.80
CA ASN A 756 23.58 37.27 6.82
C ASN A 756 23.97 35.81 6.51
N GLN A 757 24.88 35.26 7.32
CA GLN A 757 25.42 33.91 7.19
C GLN A 757 24.57 32.80 7.82
N GLU A 758 23.47 33.13 8.49
CA GLU A 758 22.55 32.13 9.00
C GLU A 758 21.92 31.33 7.85
N VAL A 759 21.67 30.04 8.08
CA VAL A 759 21.06 29.18 7.07
C VAL A 759 19.57 29.51 6.93
N ALA A 760 19.11 29.66 5.69
CA ALA A 760 17.71 29.88 5.35
C ALA A 760 16.90 28.58 5.55
N PRO A 761 15.59 28.65 5.83
CA PRO A 761 14.72 27.47 5.98
C PRO A 761 14.37 26.84 4.62
N ILE A 762 15.36 26.70 3.74
CA ILE A 762 15.26 26.14 2.39
C ILE A 762 15.85 24.73 2.44
N ARG A 763 15.18 23.79 1.77
CA ARG A 763 15.65 22.41 1.73
C ARG A 763 17.08 22.33 1.17
N PRO A 764 18.04 21.72 1.90
CA PRO A 764 19.38 21.52 1.38
C PRO A 764 19.42 20.40 0.34
N ILE A 765 20.40 20.42 -0.55
CA ILE A 765 20.58 19.36 -1.56
C ILE A 765 21.92 18.66 -1.40
N PRO A 766 21.98 17.34 -1.62
CA PRO A 766 23.24 16.64 -1.70
C PRO A 766 23.91 16.92 -3.06
N LEU A 767 25.16 17.37 -3.05
CA LEU A 767 25.94 17.56 -4.27
C LEU A 767 26.68 16.27 -4.65
N ALA A 768 27.26 15.58 -3.67
CA ALA A 768 27.98 14.31 -3.82
C ALA A 768 27.73 13.43 -2.60
N GLU A 769 28.32 12.22 -2.57
CA GLU A 769 28.18 11.29 -1.41
C GLU A 769 28.80 11.87 -0.11
N ASP A 770 29.68 12.85 -0.22
CA ASP A 770 30.42 13.50 0.86
C ASP A 770 30.16 15.01 0.95
N SER A 771 29.18 15.55 0.21
CA SER A 771 28.96 17.00 0.10
C SER A 771 27.47 17.37 0.07
N ILE A 772 27.13 18.40 0.82
CA ILE A 772 25.78 18.97 0.93
C ILE A 772 25.83 20.50 0.77
N ILE A 773 24.82 21.05 0.09
CA ILE A 773 24.67 22.48 -0.16
C ILE A 773 23.47 23.02 0.62
N PHE A 774 23.72 24.11 1.34
CA PHE A 774 22.71 24.90 2.04
C PHE A 774 22.60 26.29 1.43
N GLU A 775 21.43 26.90 1.53
CA GLU A 775 21.22 28.30 1.19
C GLU A 775 21.25 29.17 2.44
N LEU A 776 21.94 30.30 2.36
CA LEU A 776 22.05 31.28 3.44
C LEU A 776 20.93 32.33 3.31
N LYS A 777 20.60 33.01 4.41
CA LYS A 777 19.57 34.06 4.43
C LYS A 777 19.90 35.27 3.55
N ASP A 778 21.16 35.44 3.17
CA ASP A 778 21.61 36.44 2.21
C ASP A 778 21.62 35.98 0.73
N GLY A 779 21.12 34.77 0.45
CA GLY A 779 21.01 34.20 -0.89
C GLY A 779 22.30 33.61 -1.45
N ARG A 780 23.40 33.58 -0.68
CA ARG A 780 24.59 32.78 -1.03
C ARG A 780 24.35 31.31 -0.71
N LEU A 781 25.20 30.44 -1.26
CA LEU A 781 25.18 29.01 -0.96
C LEU A 781 26.39 28.64 -0.10
N ALA A 782 26.24 27.67 0.78
CA ALA A 782 27.32 27.14 1.61
C ALA A 782 27.45 25.63 1.40
N GLU A 783 28.66 25.17 1.12
CA GLU A 783 28.98 23.76 0.98
C GLU A 783 29.59 23.23 2.26
N MET A 784 29.05 22.13 2.77
CA MET A 784 29.62 21.36 3.86
C MET A 784 30.10 20.02 3.32
N ARG A 785 31.32 19.63 3.69
CA ARG A 785 31.96 18.40 3.23
C ARG A 785 32.33 17.49 4.38
N ARG A 786 32.36 16.20 4.09
CA ARG A 786 32.85 15.19 5.01
C ARG A 786 34.35 14.99 4.85
N ILE A 787 35.08 15.09 5.95
CA ILE A 787 36.53 14.92 6.05
C ILE A 787 36.80 13.68 6.91
N GLU A 788 37.79 12.87 6.51
CA GLU A 788 38.23 11.66 7.24
C GLU A 788 37.08 10.67 7.56
N GLY A 789 36.09 10.57 6.67
CA GLY A 789 34.99 9.61 6.74
C GLY A 789 33.96 9.82 7.86
N THR A 790 34.21 10.71 8.82
CA THR A 790 33.41 10.80 10.06
C THR A 790 32.98 12.23 10.44
N HIS A 791 33.73 13.25 10.03
CA HIS A 791 33.51 14.63 10.48
C HIS A 791 33.01 15.51 9.34
N TRP A 792 31.97 16.30 9.61
CA TRP A 792 31.45 17.29 8.67
C TRP A 792 31.96 18.69 9.01
N MET A 793 32.40 19.42 7.99
CA MET A 793 32.96 20.77 8.11
C MET A 793 32.49 21.66 6.96
N TRP A 794 32.23 22.94 7.25
CA TRP A 794 31.99 23.96 6.25
C TRP A 794 33.23 24.15 5.36
N SER A 795 33.06 23.96 4.05
CA SER A 795 34.15 23.95 3.07
C SER A 795 34.29 25.26 2.30
N ARG A 796 33.18 25.86 1.86
CA ARG A 796 33.20 27.14 1.11
C ARG A 796 31.83 27.80 1.05
N ILE A 797 31.83 29.10 0.83
CA ILE A 797 30.64 29.87 0.46
C ILE A 797 30.71 30.19 -1.03
N ILE A 798 29.68 29.80 -1.77
CA ILE A 798 29.53 30.01 -3.21
C ILE A 798 28.65 31.25 -3.41
N GLY A 799 29.19 32.25 -4.11
CA GLY A 799 28.44 33.42 -4.54
C GLY A 799 27.41 33.04 -5.61
N THR A 800 26.19 33.52 -5.45
CA THR A 800 25.11 33.35 -6.45
C THR A 800 25.00 34.59 -7.32
N PRO A 801 24.50 34.49 -8.57
CA PRO A 801 24.35 35.64 -9.47
C PRO A 801 23.40 36.74 -8.94
N THR A 802 22.60 36.45 -7.92
CA THR A 802 21.63 37.36 -7.30
C THR A 802 22.09 37.93 -5.96
N SER A 803 23.14 37.37 -5.36
CA SER A 803 23.68 37.86 -4.08
C SER A 803 24.58 39.08 -4.30
N LEU A 804 24.39 40.12 -3.50
CA LEU A 804 25.30 41.28 -3.44
C LEU A 804 26.55 41.00 -2.58
N CYS A 805 26.53 39.90 -1.82
CA CYS A 805 27.61 39.49 -0.93
C CYS A 805 28.69 38.70 -1.65
N THR A 806 29.96 38.93 -1.30
CA THR A 806 31.12 38.25 -1.88
C THR A 806 31.24 36.79 -1.41
N ALA A 807 31.74 35.93 -2.30
CA ALA A 807 32.11 34.56 -1.97
C ALA A 807 33.34 34.51 -1.05
N SER A 808 33.46 33.48 -0.23
CA SER A 808 34.63 33.28 0.65
C SER A 808 34.96 31.80 0.79
N TYR A 809 36.24 31.50 0.99
CA TYR A 809 36.75 30.13 1.10
C TYR A 809 37.16 29.84 2.54
N TRP A 810 36.79 28.65 3.02
CA TRP A 810 37.20 28.13 4.32
C TRP A 810 38.38 27.19 4.08
N THR A 811 39.60 27.66 4.31
CA THR A 811 40.81 26.86 4.12
C THR A 811 40.87 25.73 5.14
N ALA A 812 40.71 24.48 4.67
CA ALA A 812 41.47 23.37 5.21
C ALA A 812 42.78 23.29 4.40
N LEU A 813 43.88 23.71 5.01
CA LEU A 813 45.22 23.41 4.51
C LEU A 813 45.38 21.88 4.49
N ALA A 814 45.32 21.27 3.31
CA ALA A 814 45.91 19.96 3.10
C ALA A 814 47.39 20.18 2.76
N SER A 815 48.27 19.83 3.70
CA SER A 815 49.60 19.32 3.38
C SER A 815 49.52 17.84 3.08
#